data_AF-A0A6M5JGC8-F1
#
_entry.id   AF-A0A6M5JGC8-F1
#
_cell.length_a   1.000
_cell.length_b   1.000
_cell.length_c   1.000
_cell.angle_alpha   90.00
_cell.angle_beta   90.00
_cell.angle_gamma   90.00
#
_symmetry.space_group_name_H-M   'P 1'
#
loop_
_entity.id
_entity.type
_entity.pdbx_description
1 polymer ?
#
loop_
_entity_poly.entity_id
_entity_poly.type
_entity_poly.pdbx_seq_one_letter_code
_entity_poly.pdbx_strand_id
1 'polypeptide(L)'
;MASVVAMSDEAVRYVYRFGGGVSDGGNGDKNLLGGKGANLDGMASIGLPVPPGFTISTAMCTRYYDEGGAFPESLTAEVAQGIAHIEGVTGKRFGDEADPLLVSVRSGARISMPGMMDTVLNLGLNDQTVEGLATTSGDARFAWDSYRRFIQMYSDVVLELDHGAFEEALEIAKEDRGFTLDTELSADDLRALVKTYKGLVEEQWGKPFPQDVHDQLWGAVGAVFGSWQAERAKVYRRLNDIPGNWGTAVNVQAMVFGNMGDTSATGVAFTRDPATGERAYYGEFLINAQGEDVVAGIRTPQYLTLAARERAGAKAASMEEAMPETFAELARVFDLLETHYRDMQDIEFTVQQGKLWMLQTRSGKRTAKAALKIAVDMANEGLITKQEAVLRVDPAALDQLLHPTLDPKAPRDVIAKGLPASPGAASGQVVFDADTAEKRKAAGDDVILVRVETSPEDIHGMHAAKGILTARGGMTSHAAVVARGMGRPCVSGVGTLAIDAKNKIFRVGAREVREGDIVTIDGATGEVMVGAVATVQPELAGDFGVLMEWADQVRRLKIRTNAETPLDCRTARQFGAEGIGLCRTEHMFFDASRITSVRQMILAEDEAGRRAALDKLLPEQRADFTEIFEIMVGLPVTIRLLDPPLHEFLPHEEAEFEEVASATGIDVEKLKRRAAELHEFNPMLGHRGCRLGVTYPEIYEMQARAIFEAAVAVANKTGEAVIPEVMVPLVATRRELELMKAVIDKAAAAVFAETGTTLDYLVGTMIELPRAALRAGEIAEVGEFFSFGTNDLTQTALGVSRDDAARFLGAYVEKGIYAKDPFVSLDVEGVGELIEIAAERGRATRAGIKLGICGEHGGDPASIAFCEKTGLDYVSASPYRVPIARLAAAQAALAK
;
A
#
# COMPACT_ATOMS: atom_id res chain seq x y z
N MET A 1 -21.76 19.17 -42.32
CA MET A 1 -23.18 19.14 -41.91
C MET A 1 -23.37 17.87 -41.09
N ALA A 2 -23.34 18.01 -39.76
CA ALA A 2 -23.54 16.93 -38.83
C ALA A 2 -25.04 16.70 -38.63
N SER A 3 -25.53 15.47 -38.81
CA SER A 3 -26.85 15.10 -38.32
C SER A 3 -26.73 14.74 -36.84
N VAL A 4 -27.17 15.67 -35.99
CA VAL A 4 -27.44 15.42 -34.58
C VAL A 4 -28.67 14.51 -34.53
N VAL A 5 -28.47 13.27 -34.09
CA VAL A 5 -29.56 12.38 -33.67
C VAL A 5 -30.04 12.94 -32.33
N ALA A 6 -31.26 13.49 -32.33
CA ALA A 6 -31.95 13.90 -31.11
C ALA A 6 -32.27 12.62 -30.30
N MET A 7 -31.56 12.44 -29.18
CA MET A 7 -32.01 11.53 -28.13
C MET A 7 -33.13 12.23 -27.35
N SER A 8 -34.20 11.49 -27.11
CA SER A 8 -35.38 11.93 -26.37
C SER A 8 -35.06 12.34 -24.93
N ASP A 9 -35.55 13.51 -24.51
CA ASP A 9 -35.57 13.98 -23.11
C ASP A 9 -36.45 13.07 -22.24
N GLU A 10 -35.90 12.00 -21.68
CA GLU A 10 -36.38 11.50 -20.38
C GLU A 10 -35.85 12.44 -19.30
N ALA A 11 -36.74 12.99 -18.47
CA ALA A 11 -36.35 13.85 -17.36
C ALA A 11 -35.38 13.10 -16.44
N VAL A 12 -34.13 13.56 -16.37
CA VAL A 12 -33.07 12.96 -15.55
C VAL A 12 -33.47 13.07 -14.07
N ARG A 13 -33.63 11.92 -13.42
CA ARG A 13 -33.96 11.79 -11.99
C ARG A 13 -32.71 11.86 -11.12
N TYR A 14 -32.76 12.66 -10.05
CA TYR A 14 -31.62 12.88 -9.14
C TYR A 14 -31.84 12.35 -7.71
N VAL A 15 -33.08 12.13 -7.26
CA VAL A 15 -33.42 11.67 -5.91
C VAL A 15 -33.96 10.24 -5.91
N TYR A 16 -33.36 9.38 -5.09
CA TYR A 16 -33.65 7.94 -5.00
C TYR A 16 -34.03 7.58 -3.55
N ARG A 17 -35.26 7.11 -3.32
CA ARG A 17 -35.76 6.77 -1.97
C ARG A 17 -35.35 5.36 -1.56
N PHE A 18 -35.20 5.17 -0.25
CA PHE A 18 -34.95 3.87 0.37
C PHE A 18 -35.72 3.74 1.71
N GLY A 19 -35.86 2.50 2.19
CA GLY A 19 -36.55 2.18 3.44
C GLY A 19 -38.08 2.23 3.34
N GLY A 20 -38.77 1.68 4.34
CA GLY A 20 -40.24 1.60 4.34
C GLY A 20 -40.81 0.70 3.23
N GLY A 21 -40.06 -0.31 2.80
CA GLY A 21 -40.42 -1.18 1.67
C GLY A 21 -40.12 -0.60 0.28
N VAL A 22 -39.40 0.54 0.21
CA VAL A 22 -38.97 1.18 -1.04
C VAL A 22 -37.45 1.04 -1.21
N SER A 23 -37.02 0.81 -2.45
CA SER A 23 -35.62 0.82 -2.89
C SER A 23 -35.61 1.26 -4.37
N ASP A 24 -35.54 2.59 -4.59
CA ASP A 24 -35.57 3.15 -5.94
C ASP A 24 -34.26 2.91 -6.71
N GLY A 25 -33.15 2.65 -6.00
CA GLY A 25 -31.84 2.35 -6.60
C GLY A 25 -31.67 0.88 -7.01
N GLY A 26 -32.59 0.00 -6.58
CA GLY A 26 -32.56 -1.44 -6.84
C GLY A 26 -31.33 -2.13 -6.23
N ASN A 27 -30.32 -2.40 -7.06
CA ASN A 27 -29.11 -3.12 -6.65
C ASN A 27 -28.03 -2.20 -6.02
N GLY A 28 -28.33 -0.92 -5.78
CA GLY A 28 -27.38 0.03 -5.20
C GLY A 28 -26.18 0.36 -6.09
N ASP A 29 -26.37 1.11 -7.18
CA ASP A 29 -25.25 1.59 -8.00
C ASP A 29 -24.39 2.62 -7.23
N LYS A 30 -23.20 2.19 -6.79
CA LYS A 30 -22.23 3.02 -6.07
C LYS A 30 -21.76 4.23 -6.87
N ASN A 31 -21.76 4.16 -8.20
CA ASN A 31 -21.37 5.31 -9.03
C ASN A 31 -22.40 6.43 -8.94
N LEU A 32 -23.69 6.08 -8.92
CA LEU A 32 -24.82 7.00 -8.90
C LEU A 32 -25.15 7.48 -7.48
N LEU A 33 -25.25 6.56 -6.53
CA LEU A 33 -25.73 6.83 -5.16
C LEU A 33 -24.60 7.06 -4.15
N GLY A 34 -23.35 6.91 -4.59
CA GLY A 34 -22.21 6.79 -3.69
C GLY A 34 -22.25 5.46 -2.92
N GLY A 35 -21.16 5.14 -2.21
CA GLY A 35 -21.04 3.91 -1.44
C GLY A 35 -22.08 3.80 -0.32
N LYS A 36 -22.35 4.91 0.39
CA LYS A 36 -23.33 4.92 1.50
C LYS A 36 -24.77 4.77 1.01
N GLY A 37 -25.18 5.57 0.02
CA GLY A 37 -26.53 5.50 -0.54
C GLY A 37 -26.82 4.16 -1.19
N ALA A 38 -25.86 3.60 -1.93
CA ALA A 38 -25.96 2.27 -2.51
C ALA A 38 -26.15 1.18 -1.44
N ASN A 39 -25.46 1.27 -0.30
CA ASN A 39 -25.60 0.29 0.77
C ASN A 39 -26.91 0.46 1.55
N LEU A 40 -27.41 1.70 1.72
CA LEU A 40 -28.73 1.94 2.32
C LEU A 40 -29.87 1.36 1.47
N ASP A 41 -29.81 1.61 0.16
CA ASP A 41 -30.72 1.06 -0.82
C ASP A 41 -30.63 -0.49 -0.87
N GLY A 42 -29.41 -1.03 -0.91
CA GLY A 42 -29.16 -2.47 -0.87
C GLY A 42 -29.72 -3.14 0.38
N MET A 43 -29.50 -2.57 1.58
CA MET A 43 -30.08 -3.06 2.83
C MET A 43 -31.61 -3.02 2.80
N ALA A 44 -32.21 -1.94 2.29
CA ALA A 44 -33.66 -1.83 2.16
C ALA A 44 -34.24 -2.88 1.19
N SER A 45 -33.53 -3.17 0.09
CA SER A 45 -33.95 -4.15 -0.94
C SER A 45 -34.06 -5.58 -0.39
N ILE A 46 -33.24 -5.93 0.60
CA ILE A 46 -33.24 -7.25 1.26
C ILE A 46 -34.10 -7.29 2.54
N GLY A 47 -34.88 -6.25 2.79
CA GLY A 47 -35.86 -6.21 3.88
C GLY A 47 -35.28 -5.92 5.26
N LEU A 48 -34.06 -5.38 5.36
CA LEU A 48 -33.50 -4.96 6.64
C LEU A 48 -34.22 -3.72 7.19
N PRO A 49 -34.26 -3.54 8.52
CA PRO A 49 -34.93 -2.40 9.15
C PRO A 49 -34.09 -1.12 8.98
N VAL A 50 -34.08 -0.55 7.78
CA VAL A 50 -33.41 0.72 7.48
C VAL A 50 -34.37 1.88 7.73
N PRO A 51 -33.98 2.92 8.50
CA PRO A 51 -34.79 4.12 8.62
C PRO A 51 -35.04 4.74 7.23
N PRO A 52 -36.29 5.15 6.91
CA PRO A 52 -36.64 5.64 5.58
C PRO A 52 -35.87 6.93 5.26
N GLY A 53 -35.52 7.09 3.99
CA GLY A 53 -34.72 8.21 3.52
C GLY A 53 -34.66 8.30 2.00
N PHE A 54 -33.78 9.16 1.52
CA PHE A 54 -33.45 9.28 0.11
C PHE A 54 -32.00 9.74 -0.11
N THR A 55 -31.48 9.43 -1.28
CA THR A 55 -30.14 9.82 -1.74
C THR A 55 -30.27 10.78 -2.92
N ILE A 56 -29.61 11.94 -2.83
CA ILE A 56 -29.35 12.84 -3.95
C ILE A 56 -28.07 12.36 -4.64
N SER A 57 -28.17 11.98 -5.91
CA SER A 57 -27.10 11.31 -6.66
C SER A 57 -25.83 12.15 -6.87
N THR A 58 -24.71 11.46 -7.14
CA THR A 58 -23.42 12.07 -7.51
C THR A 58 -23.53 12.90 -8.79
N ALA A 59 -24.39 12.51 -9.73
CA ALA A 59 -24.65 13.26 -10.97
C ALA A 59 -25.20 14.67 -10.69
N MET A 60 -25.98 14.83 -9.60
CA MET A 60 -26.45 16.15 -9.18
C MET A 60 -25.31 17.00 -8.62
N CYS A 61 -24.32 16.41 -7.93
CA CYS A 61 -23.14 17.13 -7.48
C CYS A 61 -22.33 17.69 -8.66
N THR A 62 -22.14 16.89 -9.72
CA THR A 62 -21.50 17.35 -10.96
C THR A 62 -22.26 18.52 -11.58
N ARG A 63 -23.58 18.36 -11.77
CA ARG A 63 -24.44 19.41 -12.33
C ARG A 63 -24.43 20.70 -11.49
N TYR A 64 -24.47 20.59 -10.16
CA TYR A 64 -24.39 21.73 -9.25
C TYR A 64 -23.13 22.57 -9.52
N TYR A 65 -21.99 21.92 -9.75
CA TYR A 65 -20.75 22.63 -10.09
C TYR A 65 -20.73 23.18 -11.53
N ASP A 66 -21.28 22.45 -12.50
CA ASP A 66 -21.39 22.90 -13.90
C ASP A 66 -22.30 24.14 -14.03
N GLU A 67 -23.31 24.26 -13.18
CA GLU A 67 -24.26 25.39 -13.12
C GLU A 67 -23.82 26.50 -12.14
N GLY A 68 -22.55 26.52 -11.72
CA GLY A 68 -21.98 27.61 -10.93
C GLY A 68 -22.39 27.62 -9.45
N GLY A 69 -22.75 26.46 -8.89
CA GLY A 69 -23.15 26.30 -7.49
C GLY A 69 -24.63 26.57 -7.24
N ALA A 70 -25.49 26.38 -8.24
CA ALA A 70 -26.94 26.53 -8.12
C ALA A 70 -27.66 25.18 -8.20
N PHE A 71 -28.77 25.05 -7.46
CA PHE A 71 -29.66 23.90 -7.56
C PHE A 71 -30.74 24.17 -8.62
N PRO A 72 -31.03 23.22 -9.54
CA PRO A 72 -32.09 23.37 -10.52
C PRO A 72 -33.46 23.22 -9.86
N GLU A 73 -34.47 23.95 -10.35
CA GLU A 73 -35.84 23.89 -9.81
C GLU A 73 -36.43 22.47 -9.80
N SER A 74 -36.03 21.62 -10.76
CA SER A 74 -36.46 20.22 -10.82
C SER A 74 -36.05 19.42 -9.59
N LEU A 75 -34.92 19.74 -8.95
CA LEU A 75 -34.47 19.05 -7.74
C LEU A 75 -35.38 19.34 -6.55
N THR A 76 -35.96 20.55 -6.46
CA THR A 76 -36.82 20.95 -5.34
C THR A 76 -38.05 20.05 -5.22
N ALA A 77 -38.69 19.75 -6.36
CA ALA A 77 -39.85 18.86 -6.40
C ALA A 77 -39.47 17.42 -6.00
N GLU A 78 -38.32 16.93 -6.45
CA GLU A 78 -37.84 15.58 -6.13
C GLU A 78 -37.47 15.44 -4.63
N VAL A 79 -36.81 16.43 -4.04
CA VAL A 79 -36.48 16.44 -2.61
C VAL A 79 -37.75 16.51 -1.76
N ALA A 80 -38.75 17.30 -2.15
CA ALA A 80 -40.05 17.33 -1.48
C ALA A 80 -40.76 15.96 -1.50
N GLN A 81 -40.70 15.24 -2.62
CA GLN A 81 -41.21 13.86 -2.70
C GLN A 81 -40.41 12.89 -1.81
N GLY A 82 -39.11 13.09 -1.69
CA GLY A 82 -38.25 12.36 -0.76
C GLY A 82 -38.66 12.57 0.70
N ILE A 83 -38.91 13.81 1.11
CA ILE A 83 -39.40 14.12 2.47
C ILE A 83 -40.80 13.52 2.69
N ALA A 84 -41.72 13.68 1.74
CA ALA A 84 -43.07 13.12 1.83
C ALA A 84 -43.06 11.58 1.96
N HIS A 85 -42.09 10.89 1.37
CA HIS A 85 -41.88 9.45 1.59
C HIS A 85 -41.51 9.14 3.03
N ILE A 86 -40.56 9.89 3.61
CA ILE A 86 -40.18 9.72 5.02
C ILE A 86 -41.37 9.97 5.94
N GLU A 87 -42.12 11.05 5.71
CA GLU A 87 -43.32 11.37 6.47
C GLU A 87 -44.38 10.27 6.37
N GLY A 88 -44.61 9.74 5.16
CA GLY A 88 -45.57 8.67 4.93
C GLY A 88 -45.23 7.36 5.64
N VAL A 89 -43.94 7.02 5.75
CA VAL A 89 -43.47 5.80 6.44
C VAL A 89 -43.41 5.99 7.96
N THR A 90 -42.98 7.15 8.43
CA THR A 90 -42.79 7.42 9.88
C THR A 90 -44.07 7.88 10.58
N GLY A 91 -45.03 8.46 9.83
CA GLY A 91 -46.21 9.11 10.39
C GLY A 91 -45.94 10.49 10.98
N LYS A 92 -44.70 10.98 10.92
CA LYS A 92 -44.26 12.29 11.44
C LYS A 92 -44.24 13.34 10.33
N ARG A 93 -44.21 14.62 10.68
CA ARG A 93 -44.16 15.73 9.72
C ARG A 93 -42.91 16.60 9.91
N PHE A 94 -42.28 16.98 8.81
CA PHE A 94 -41.06 17.80 8.82
C PHE A 94 -41.40 19.23 9.23
N GLY A 95 -40.86 19.67 10.38
CA GLY A 95 -41.17 20.98 10.98
C GLY A 95 -42.45 21.03 11.82
N ASP A 96 -43.10 19.90 12.11
CA ASP A 96 -44.28 19.87 12.99
C ASP A 96 -43.90 20.18 14.45
N GLU A 97 -44.58 21.15 15.06
CA GLU A 97 -44.31 21.61 16.42
C GLU A 97 -44.67 20.57 17.50
N ALA A 98 -45.57 19.63 17.21
CA ALA A 98 -46.07 18.64 18.18
C ALA A 98 -45.32 17.30 18.11
N ASP A 99 -45.11 16.75 16.91
CA ASP A 99 -44.37 15.49 16.69
C ASP A 99 -43.43 15.63 15.48
N PRO A 100 -42.25 16.25 15.68
CA PRO A 100 -41.36 16.61 14.58
C PRO A 100 -40.71 15.38 13.95
N LEU A 101 -40.69 15.35 12.61
CA LEU A 101 -39.75 14.53 11.85
C LEU A 101 -38.37 15.20 11.90
N LEU A 102 -37.38 14.45 12.38
CA LEU A 102 -35.98 14.86 12.35
C LEU A 102 -35.22 13.98 11.36
N VAL A 103 -34.24 14.54 10.66
CA VAL A 103 -33.43 13.83 9.68
C VAL A 103 -31.93 14.01 9.96
N SER A 104 -31.14 13.07 9.48
CA SER A 104 -29.69 13.19 9.33
C SER A 104 -29.35 13.49 7.87
N VAL A 105 -28.29 14.25 7.65
CA VAL A 105 -27.72 14.54 6.32
C VAL A 105 -26.27 14.06 6.31
N ARG A 106 -25.97 13.08 5.46
CA ARG A 106 -24.68 12.39 5.42
C ARG A 106 -24.10 12.39 4.00
N SER A 107 -22.84 12.80 3.87
CA SER A 107 -22.09 12.69 2.62
C SER A 107 -21.84 11.22 2.24
N GLY A 108 -21.71 10.94 0.94
CA GLY A 108 -21.42 9.60 0.44
C GLY A 108 -20.80 9.62 -0.96
N ALA A 109 -19.47 9.61 -1.05
CA ALA A 109 -18.78 9.41 -2.32
C ALA A 109 -18.80 7.93 -2.74
N ARG A 110 -18.42 7.64 -4.00
CA ARG A 110 -18.36 6.27 -4.57
C ARG A 110 -17.48 5.32 -3.75
N ILE A 111 -16.41 5.88 -3.19
CA ILE A 111 -15.47 5.21 -2.30
C ILE A 111 -15.39 5.97 -0.98
N SER A 112 -15.08 5.26 0.11
CA SER A 112 -15.00 5.86 1.44
C SER A 112 -13.84 6.84 1.52
N MET A 113 -14.12 8.08 1.90
CA MET A 113 -13.12 9.13 2.10
C MET A 113 -13.23 9.64 3.55
N PRO A 114 -12.45 9.07 4.50
CA PRO A 114 -12.47 9.49 5.91
C PRO A 114 -12.04 10.96 6.07
N GLY A 115 -12.67 11.70 6.98
CA GLY A 115 -12.38 13.12 7.23
C GLY A 115 -12.96 14.10 6.19
N MET A 116 -13.84 13.60 5.31
CA MET A 116 -14.74 14.41 4.49
C MET A 116 -15.96 14.84 5.29
N MET A 117 -16.71 15.85 4.81
CA MET A 117 -17.76 16.55 5.58
C MET A 117 -18.54 15.64 6.52
N ASP A 118 -18.55 16.09 7.76
CA ASP A 118 -19.13 15.42 8.90
C ASP A 118 -20.66 15.28 8.79
N THR A 119 -21.19 14.34 9.54
CA THR A 119 -22.63 14.04 9.54
C THR A 119 -23.38 15.12 10.31
N VAL A 120 -24.44 15.69 9.73
CA VAL A 120 -25.39 16.52 10.47
C VAL A 120 -26.53 15.62 10.95
N LEU A 121 -26.77 15.57 12.25
CA LEU A 121 -27.87 14.85 12.91
C LEU A 121 -28.92 15.83 13.41
N ASN A 122 -30.12 15.33 13.73
CA ASN A 122 -31.19 16.09 14.37
C ASN A 122 -31.68 17.32 13.56
N LEU A 123 -31.45 17.35 12.25
CA LEU A 123 -31.92 18.42 11.37
C LEU A 123 -33.46 18.44 11.36
N GLY A 124 -34.03 19.63 11.54
CA GLY A 124 -35.45 19.83 11.80
C GLY A 124 -35.74 20.36 13.21
N LEU A 125 -34.73 20.39 14.09
CA LEU A 125 -34.84 21.03 15.40
C LEU A 125 -34.82 22.57 15.28
N ASN A 126 -35.76 23.19 15.97
CA ASN A 126 -35.87 24.63 16.16
C ASN A 126 -36.54 24.91 17.52
N ASP A 127 -36.78 26.18 17.83
CA ASP A 127 -37.32 26.59 19.14
C ASP A 127 -38.73 26.03 19.44
N GLN A 128 -39.49 25.64 18.42
CA GLN A 128 -40.83 25.04 18.56
C GLN A 128 -40.78 23.51 18.56
N THR A 129 -40.07 22.92 17.59
CA THR A 129 -39.99 21.46 17.42
C THR A 129 -39.25 20.78 18.57
N VAL A 130 -38.32 21.45 19.24
CA VAL A 130 -37.67 20.90 20.45
C VAL A 130 -38.66 20.65 21.60
N GLU A 131 -39.69 21.49 21.75
CA GLU A 131 -40.73 21.30 22.77
C GLU A 131 -41.67 20.13 22.41
N GLY A 132 -41.99 19.97 21.12
CA GLY A 132 -42.68 18.78 20.60
C GLY A 132 -41.88 17.50 20.83
N LEU A 133 -40.58 17.53 20.55
CA LEU A 133 -39.67 16.41 20.83
C LEU A 133 -39.64 16.07 22.33
N ALA A 134 -39.53 17.07 23.21
CA ALA A 134 -39.54 16.88 24.66
C ALA A 134 -40.83 16.22 25.15
N THR A 135 -41.97 16.62 24.57
CA THR A 135 -43.29 16.10 24.93
C THR A 135 -43.47 14.66 24.46
N THR A 136 -43.10 14.37 23.21
CA THR A 136 -43.26 13.04 22.60
C THR A 136 -42.25 12.01 23.11
N SER A 137 -41.03 12.43 23.45
CA SER A 137 -40.02 11.55 24.06
C SER A 137 -40.32 11.25 25.53
N GLY A 138 -41.06 12.13 26.21
CA GLY A 138 -41.21 12.12 27.67
C GLY A 138 -39.92 12.49 28.42
N ASP A 139 -38.92 13.01 27.71
CA ASP A 139 -37.61 13.35 28.25
C ASP A 139 -37.16 14.72 27.68
N ALA A 140 -37.39 15.76 28.49
CA ALA A 140 -37.00 17.12 28.15
C ALA A 140 -35.48 17.28 28.07
N ARG A 141 -34.71 16.57 28.91
CA ARG A 141 -33.24 16.66 28.88
C ARG A 141 -32.73 16.17 27.53
N PHE A 142 -33.22 15.02 27.07
CA PHE A 142 -32.88 14.46 25.75
C PHE A 142 -33.16 15.43 24.59
N ALA A 143 -34.33 16.08 24.59
CA ALA A 143 -34.71 16.99 23.52
C ALA A 143 -33.79 18.22 23.46
N TRP A 144 -33.51 18.84 24.60
CA TRP A 144 -32.64 20.01 24.69
C TRP A 144 -31.16 19.67 24.44
N ASP A 145 -30.71 18.47 24.84
CA ASP A 145 -29.37 17.97 24.49
C ASP A 145 -29.24 17.75 22.98
N SER A 146 -30.27 17.17 22.35
CA SER A 146 -30.30 16.99 20.90
C SER A 146 -30.28 18.32 20.15
N TYR A 147 -30.93 19.36 20.68
CA TYR A 147 -30.97 20.68 20.06
C TYR A 147 -29.64 21.44 20.21
N ARG A 148 -28.98 21.42 21.38
CA ARG A 148 -27.65 22.04 21.50
C ARG A 148 -26.61 21.35 20.60
N ARG A 149 -26.65 20.01 20.51
CA ARG A 149 -25.79 19.25 19.59
C ARG A 149 -26.07 19.62 18.13
N PHE A 150 -27.35 19.72 17.75
CA PHE A 150 -27.71 20.15 16.39
C PHE A 150 -27.15 21.53 16.06
N ILE A 151 -27.31 22.51 16.95
CA ILE A 151 -26.80 23.87 16.72
C ILE A 151 -25.29 23.84 16.54
N GLN A 152 -24.55 23.21 17.45
CA GLN A 152 -23.09 23.09 17.38
C GLN A 152 -22.64 22.43 16.06
N MET A 153 -23.21 21.28 15.71
CA MET A 153 -22.84 20.54 14.51
C MET A 153 -23.22 21.28 13.22
N TYR A 154 -24.40 21.89 13.16
CA TYR A 154 -24.82 22.66 11.99
C TYR A 154 -23.94 23.90 11.83
N SER A 155 -23.59 24.56 12.93
CA SER A 155 -22.71 25.72 12.93
C SER A 155 -21.30 25.41 12.47
N ASP A 156 -20.70 24.33 12.95
CA ASP A 156 -19.37 23.88 12.49
C ASP A 156 -19.41 23.42 11.04
N VAL A 157 -20.30 22.49 10.71
CA VAL A 157 -20.24 21.75 9.44
C VAL A 157 -20.88 22.51 8.27
N VAL A 158 -21.97 23.25 8.50
CA VAL A 158 -22.73 23.95 7.45
C VAL A 158 -22.40 25.43 7.39
N LEU A 159 -22.20 26.08 8.54
CA LEU A 159 -21.89 27.50 8.61
C LEU A 159 -20.37 27.77 8.69
N GLU A 160 -19.53 26.74 8.84
CA GLU A 160 -18.07 26.83 8.97
C GLU A 160 -17.60 27.76 10.13
N LEU A 161 -18.34 27.72 11.24
CA LEU A 161 -18.02 28.46 12.47
C LEU A 161 -17.07 27.66 13.38
N ASP A 162 -16.38 28.35 14.28
CA ASP A 162 -15.38 27.70 15.14
C ASP A 162 -16.03 26.78 16.18
N HIS A 163 -15.82 25.47 16.03
CA HIS A 163 -16.26 24.44 16.97
C HIS A 163 -15.75 24.70 18.41
N GLY A 164 -14.54 25.25 18.56
CA GLY A 164 -13.92 25.50 19.86
C GLY A 164 -14.73 26.43 20.76
N ALA A 165 -15.39 27.43 20.18
CA ALA A 165 -16.24 28.36 20.92
C ALA A 165 -17.47 27.69 21.56
N PHE A 166 -18.03 26.66 20.91
CA PHE A 166 -19.18 25.92 21.43
C PHE A 166 -18.78 24.96 22.57
N GLU A 167 -17.61 24.33 22.45
CA GLU A 167 -17.03 23.49 23.52
C GLU A 167 -16.65 24.33 24.73
N GLU A 168 -16.03 25.50 24.55
CA GLU A 168 -15.72 26.43 25.65
C GLU A 168 -17.00 26.85 26.39
N ALA A 169 -18.07 27.18 25.66
CA ALA A 169 -19.36 27.53 26.27
C ALA A 169 -20.00 26.35 27.04
N LEU A 170 -19.83 25.11 26.58
CA LEU A 170 -20.29 23.91 27.29
C LEU A 170 -19.47 23.66 28.57
N GLU A 171 -18.15 23.78 28.50
CA GLU A 171 -17.27 23.63 29.66
C GLU A 171 -17.58 24.69 30.72
N ILE A 172 -17.73 25.96 30.34
CA ILE A 172 -18.14 27.04 31.27
C ILE A 172 -19.47 26.69 31.96
N ALA A 173 -20.46 26.21 31.20
CA ALA A 173 -21.75 25.82 31.76
C ALA A 173 -21.66 24.65 32.77
N LYS A 174 -20.71 23.72 32.57
CA LYS A 174 -20.41 22.64 33.52
C LYS A 174 -19.66 23.16 34.75
N GLU A 175 -18.62 23.95 34.55
CA GLU A 175 -17.77 24.50 35.63
C GLU A 175 -18.57 25.39 36.58
N ASP A 176 -19.48 26.24 36.05
CA ASP A 176 -20.38 27.10 36.83
C ASP A 176 -21.30 26.30 37.79
N ARG A 177 -21.53 25.02 37.48
CA ARG A 177 -22.33 24.08 38.29
C ARG A 177 -21.50 23.09 39.08
N GLY A 178 -20.18 23.05 38.87
CA GLY A 178 -19.28 22.06 39.47
C GLY A 178 -19.45 20.64 38.89
N PHE A 179 -19.94 20.52 37.67
CA PHE A 179 -20.10 19.25 36.97
C PHE A 179 -18.84 18.86 36.21
N THR A 180 -18.69 17.57 35.95
CA THR A 180 -17.56 16.99 35.22
C THR A 180 -17.99 16.25 33.96
N LEU A 181 -19.26 15.84 33.88
CA LEU A 181 -19.85 15.12 32.74
C LEU A 181 -21.05 15.89 32.18
N ASP A 182 -21.20 15.92 30.85
CA ASP A 182 -22.36 16.50 30.15
C ASP A 182 -23.69 15.87 30.61
N THR A 183 -23.64 14.63 31.07
CA THR A 183 -24.83 13.91 31.58
C THR A 183 -25.41 14.50 32.85
N GLU A 184 -24.62 15.30 33.58
CA GLU A 184 -25.05 15.97 34.82
C GLU A 184 -25.87 17.24 34.55
N LEU A 185 -25.81 17.79 33.33
CA LEU A 185 -26.60 18.97 32.95
C LEU A 185 -28.09 18.63 32.90
N SER A 186 -28.87 19.45 33.60
CA SER A 186 -30.34 19.34 33.60
C SER A 186 -30.93 19.92 32.31
N ALA A 187 -32.22 19.65 32.06
CA ALA A 187 -32.92 20.23 30.92
C ALA A 187 -32.90 21.78 30.93
N ASP A 188 -32.95 22.40 32.11
CA ASP A 188 -32.93 23.87 32.24
C ASP A 188 -31.54 24.44 31.97
N ASP A 189 -30.47 23.74 32.38
CA ASP A 189 -29.10 24.14 32.03
C ASP A 189 -28.87 24.04 30.53
N LEU A 190 -29.37 22.98 29.88
CA LEU A 190 -29.30 22.80 28.42
C LEU A 190 -30.11 23.86 27.66
N ARG A 191 -31.30 24.27 28.15
CA ARG A 191 -32.06 25.40 27.59
C ARG A 191 -31.25 26.70 27.64
N ALA A 192 -30.58 26.96 28.76
CA ALA A 192 -29.71 28.13 28.90
C ALA A 192 -28.52 28.06 27.93
N LEU A 193 -27.90 26.89 27.79
CA LEU A 193 -26.79 26.67 26.86
C LEU A 193 -27.21 26.87 25.39
N VAL A 194 -28.38 26.37 24.98
CA VAL A 194 -28.93 26.61 23.63
C VAL A 194 -29.07 28.11 23.33
N LYS A 195 -29.46 28.91 24.33
CA LYS A 195 -29.53 30.36 24.16
C LYS A 195 -28.14 30.97 23.93
N THR A 196 -27.13 30.51 24.68
CA THR A 196 -25.72 30.90 24.49
C THR A 196 -25.23 30.52 23.10
N TYR A 197 -25.49 29.30 22.65
CA TYR A 197 -25.08 28.81 21.33
C TYR A 197 -25.69 29.64 20.20
N LYS A 198 -26.99 29.96 20.26
CA LYS A 198 -27.62 30.85 19.26
C LYS A 198 -27.00 32.26 19.27
N GLY A 199 -26.59 32.76 20.44
CA GLY A 199 -25.86 34.02 20.57
C GLY A 199 -24.49 33.98 19.89
N LEU A 200 -23.72 32.89 20.08
CA LEU A 200 -22.45 32.67 19.40
C LEU A 200 -22.62 32.62 17.88
N VAL A 201 -23.68 31.98 17.38
CA VAL A 201 -24.00 31.97 15.95
C VAL A 201 -24.27 33.37 15.43
N GLU A 202 -25.10 34.16 16.12
CA GLU A 202 -25.38 35.53 15.70
C GLU A 202 -24.13 36.43 15.72
N GLU A 203 -23.24 36.23 16.69
CA GLU A 203 -21.97 36.95 16.80
C GLU A 203 -20.99 36.58 15.68
N GLN A 204 -20.76 35.30 15.43
CA GLN A 204 -19.76 34.85 14.45
C GLN A 204 -20.26 34.90 13.00
N TRP A 205 -21.54 34.58 12.77
CA TRP A 205 -22.13 34.51 11.43
C TRP A 205 -22.81 35.81 11.00
N GLY A 206 -23.13 36.70 11.95
CA GLY A 206 -23.85 37.96 11.70
C GLY A 206 -25.34 37.78 11.35
N LYS A 207 -25.89 36.58 11.58
CA LYS A 207 -27.29 36.21 11.33
C LYS A 207 -27.78 35.23 12.40
N PRO A 208 -29.09 35.21 12.73
CA PRO A 208 -29.63 34.25 13.69
C PRO A 208 -29.58 32.81 13.14
N PHE A 209 -29.48 31.83 14.04
CA PHE A 209 -29.55 30.41 13.69
C PHE A 209 -30.85 30.08 12.91
N PRO A 210 -30.78 29.36 11.78
CA PRO A 210 -31.94 29.10 10.93
C PRO A 210 -33.02 28.32 11.66
N GLN A 211 -34.23 28.89 11.74
CA GLN A 211 -35.40 28.26 12.37
C GLN A 211 -36.28 27.51 11.36
N ASP A 212 -36.22 27.89 10.08
CA ASP A 212 -36.94 27.20 9.00
C ASP A 212 -36.23 25.88 8.66
N VAL A 213 -36.96 24.77 8.72
CA VAL A 213 -36.40 23.42 8.54
C VAL A 213 -36.01 23.12 7.09
N HIS A 214 -36.60 23.81 6.10
CA HIS A 214 -36.22 23.68 4.70
C HIS A 214 -34.94 24.46 4.40
N ASP A 215 -34.77 25.65 4.98
CA ASP A 215 -33.51 26.39 4.92
C ASP A 215 -32.36 25.58 5.54
N GLN A 216 -32.62 24.92 6.68
CA GLN A 216 -31.67 23.99 7.29
C GLN A 216 -31.28 22.86 6.32
N LEU A 217 -32.28 22.20 5.69
CA LEU A 217 -32.05 21.08 4.77
C LEU A 217 -31.20 21.51 3.56
N TRP A 218 -31.56 22.62 2.92
CA TRP A 218 -30.82 23.12 1.75
C TRP A 218 -29.42 23.62 2.10
N GLY A 219 -29.25 24.24 3.27
CA GLY A 219 -27.93 24.59 3.78
C GLY A 219 -27.05 23.35 3.93
N ALA A 220 -27.56 22.29 4.56
CA ALA A 220 -26.83 21.03 4.73
C ALA A 220 -26.49 20.36 3.38
N VAL A 221 -27.44 20.31 2.43
CA VAL A 221 -27.20 19.75 1.09
C VAL A 221 -26.14 20.56 0.32
N GLY A 222 -26.19 21.89 0.39
CA GLY A 222 -25.19 22.79 -0.19
C GLY A 222 -23.80 22.58 0.38
N ALA A 223 -23.70 22.45 1.71
CA ALA A 223 -22.42 22.19 2.38
C ALA A 223 -21.84 20.82 1.99
N VAL A 224 -22.65 19.77 1.82
CA VAL A 224 -22.19 18.45 1.35
C VAL A 224 -21.53 18.55 -0.02
N PHE A 225 -22.18 19.22 -0.96
CA PHE A 225 -21.56 19.43 -2.27
C PHE A 225 -20.30 20.30 -2.15
N GLY A 226 -20.37 21.42 -1.43
CA GLY A 226 -19.23 22.32 -1.18
C GLY A 226 -17.99 21.60 -0.66
N SER A 227 -18.18 20.66 0.26
CA SER A 227 -17.09 19.89 0.87
C SER A 227 -16.28 19.05 -0.11
N TRP A 228 -16.85 18.68 -1.26
CA TRP A 228 -16.13 17.93 -2.30
C TRP A 228 -14.97 18.74 -2.87
N GLN A 229 -15.07 20.08 -2.88
CA GLN A 229 -14.04 20.99 -3.36
C GLN A 229 -13.16 21.59 -2.24
N ALA A 230 -13.32 21.14 -0.99
CA ALA A 230 -12.43 21.54 0.09
C ALA A 230 -10.98 21.09 -0.18
N GLU A 231 -9.99 21.85 0.28
CA GLU A 231 -8.58 21.53 0.04
C GLU A 231 -8.19 20.16 0.63
N ARG A 232 -8.68 19.83 1.83
CA ARG A 232 -8.50 18.49 2.43
C ARG A 232 -8.98 17.36 1.51
N ALA A 233 -10.09 17.56 0.81
CA ALA A 233 -10.68 16.59 -0.11
C ALA A 233 -9.83 16.42 -1.38
N LYS A 234 -9.39 17.53 -1.97
CA LYS A 234 -8.52 17.53 -3.15
C LYS A 234 -7.19 16.83 -2.86
N VAL A 235 -6.60 17.07 -1.68
CA VAL A 235 -5.38 16.41 -1.24
C VAL A 235 -5.61 14.91 -1.04
N TYR A 236 -6.66 14.52 -0.30
CA TYR A 236 -6.98 13.10 -0.09
C TYR A 236 -7.18 12.36 -1.42
N ARG A 237 -7.93 12.96 -2.35
CA ARG A 237 -8.16 12.39 -3.69
C ARG A 237 -6.87 12.20 -4.46
N ARG A 238 -5.97 13.18 -4.42
CA ARG A 238 -4.66 13.10 -5.09
C ARG A 238 -3.79 11.98 -4.51
N LEU A 239 -3.77 11.84 -3.19
CA LEU A 239 -2.99 10.81 -2.50
C LEU A 239 -3.53 9.38 -2.71
N ASN A 240 -4.80 9.23 -3.10
CA ASN A 240 -5.48 7.94 -3.26
C ASN A 240 -5.95 7.69 -4.71
N ASP A 241 -5.43 8.42 -5.69
CA ASP A 241 -5.76 8.28 -7.12
C ASP A 241 -7.27 8.38 -7.44
N ILE A 242 -7.99 9.27 -6.76
CA ILE A 242 -9.44 9.43 -6.90
C ILE A 242 -9.76 10.60 -7.85
N PRO A 243 -10.48 10.37 -8.96
CA PRO A 243 -10.85 11.44 -9.88
C PRO A 243 -11.77 12.49 -9.26
N GLY A 244 -11.46 13.77 -9.50
CA GLY A 244 -12.26 14.90 -8.97
C GLY A 244 -13.66 15.03 -9.59
N ASN A 245 -13.89 14.46 -10.78
CA ASN A 245 -15.17 14.52 -11.49
C ASN A 245 -16.22 13.53 -10.98
N TRP A 246 -15.88 12.67 -10.00
CA TRP A 246 -16.82 11.68 -9.47
C TRP A 246 -17.97 12.26 -8.65
N GLY A 247 -17.76 13.43 -8.03
CA GLY A 247 -18.72 14.06 -7.13
C GLY A 247 -18.99 13.25 -5.85
N THR A 248 -19.91 13.75 -5.03
CA THR A 248 -20.40 13.08 -3.82
C THR A 248 -21.92 13.04 -3.81
N ALA A 249 -22.52 12.01 -3.22
CA ALA A 249 -23.97 11.95 -2.99
C ALA A 249 -24.32 12.52 -1.61
N VAL A 250 -25.59 12.89 -1.44
CA VAL A 250 -26.16 13.35 -0.16
C VAL A 250 -27.22 12.36 0.28
N ASN A 251 -27.10 11.80 1.49
CA ASN A 251 -28.08 10.88 2.05
C ASN A 251 -28.88 11.62 3.13
N VAL A 252 -30.19 11.74 2.94
CA VAL A 252 -31.12 12.31 3.91
C VAL A 252 -31.94 11.16 4.50
N GLN A 253 -31.87 10.96 5.81
CA GLN A 253 -32.43 9.78 6.46
C GLN A 253 -33.13 10.14 7.76
N ALA A 254 -34.30 9.53 8.03
CA ALA A 254 -35.01 9.72 9.30
C ALA A 254 -34.13 9.41 10.52
N MET A 255 -34.18 10.27 11.53
CA MET A 255 -33.50 10.04 12.80
C MET A 255 -34.13 8.88 13.56
N VAL A 256 -33.25 8.10 14.18
CA VAL A 256 -33.59 7.11 15.20
C VAL A 256 -32.63 7.30 16.37
N PHE A 257 -33.14 7.15 17.59
CA PHE A 257 -32.50 7.61 18.81
C PHE A 257 -32.10 6.44 19.71
N GLY A 258 -30.78 6.28 19.89
CA GLY A 258 -30.19 5.32 20.84
C GLY A 258 -30.20 5.81 22.29
N ASN A 259 -30.65 7.04 22.55
CA ASN A 259 -30.59 7.76 23.83
C ASN A 259 -31.97 8.06 24.44
N MET A 260 -32.95 7.17 24.22
CA MET A 260 -34.29 7.26 24.84
C MET A 260 -34.43 6.32 26.04
N GLY A 261 -33.41 6.27 26.91
CA GLY A 261 -33.39 5.42 28.10
C GLY A 261 -32.76 4.04 27.89
N ASP A 262 -32.94 3.16 28.89
CA ASP A 262 -32.19 1.90 29.01
C ASP A 262 -32.58 0.81 27.99
N THR A 263 -33.68 1.02 27.26
CA THR A 263 -34.13 0.13 26.16
C THR A 263 -33.68 0.62 24.79
N SER A 264 -32.88 1.69 24.74
CA SER A 264 -32.28 2.23 23.53
C SER A 264 -30.76 2.11 23.59
N ALA A 265 -30.14 1.92 22.43
CA ALA A 265 -28.70 1.76 22.32
C ALA A 265 -28.21 2.16 20.93
N THR A 266 -26.90 2.27 20.76
CA THR A 266 -26.26 2.43 19.45
C THR A 266 -24.93 1.69 19.46
N GLY A 267 -24.48 1.20 18.31
CA GLY A 267 -23.26 0.44 18.22
C GLY A 267 -22.67 0.36 16.82
N VAL A 268 -21.41 -0.06 16.80
CA VAL A 268 -20.62 -0.33 15.59
C VAL A 268 -20.12 -1.76 15.68
N ALA A 269 -20.28 -2.51 14.60
CA ALA A 269 -20.02 -3.94 14.59
C ALA A 269 -19.42 -4.42 13.26
N PHE A 270 -18.76 -5.57 13.33
CA PHE A 270 -18.20 -6.30 12.21
C PHE A 270 -18.71 -7.74 12.24
N THR A 271 -19.06 -8.28 11.07
CA THR A 271 -19.56 -9.68 10.97
C THR A 271 -18.47 -10.72 11.28
N ARG A 272 -17.19 -10.34 11.15
CA ARG A 272 -16.00 -11.09 11.56
C ARG A 272 -15.00 -10.14 12.20
N ASP A 273 -14.05 -10.67 12.97
CA ASP A 273 -13.00 -9.87 13.60
C ASP A 273 -12.10 -9.20 12.54
N PRO A 274 -12.03 -7.86 12.47
CA PRO A 274 -11.27 -7.15 11.44
C PRO A 274 -9.74 -7.21 11.65
N ALA A 275 -9.28 -7.62 12.83
CA ALA A 275 -7.87 -7.76 13.18
C ALA A 275 -7.35 -9.19 12.97
N THR A 276 -8.13 -10.20 13.38
CA THR A 276 -7.72 -11.61 13.32
C THR A 276 -8.32 -12.38 12.15
N GLY A 277 -9.48 -11.96 11.64
CA GLY A 277 -10.28 -12.68 10.65
C GLY A 277 -11.14 -13.80 11.22
N GLU A 278 -11.16 -14.01 12.54
CA GLU A 278 -12.01 -15.03 13.19
C GLU A 278 -13.49 -14.80 12.86
N ARG A 279 -14.22 -15.88 12.53
CA ARG A 279 -15.66 -15.87 12.30
C ARG A 279 -16.41 -15.74 13.64
N ALA A 280 -16.34 -14.55 14.21
CA ALA A 280 -17.01 -14.15 15.43
C ALA A 280 -17.51 -12.70 15.29
N TYR A 281 -18.70 -12.43 15.81
CA TYR A 281 -19.25 -11.08 15.83
C TYR A 281 -18.39 -10.20 16.73
N TYR A 282 -17.86 -9.13 16.15
CA TYR A 282 -16.95 -8.21 16.80
C TYR A 282 -17.55 -6.82 16.82
N GLY A 283 -17.41 -6.08 17.92
CA GLY A 283 -17.89 -4.71 17.97
C GLY A 283 -18.27 -4.25 19.36
N GLU A 284 -18.76 -3.02 19.40
CA GLU A 284 -19.04 -2.30 20.63
C GLU A 284 -20.37 -1.55 20.54
N PHE A 285 -21.00 -1.36 21.71
CA PHE A 285 -22.26 -0.63 21.82
C PHE A 285 -22.34 0.17 23.12
N LEU A 286 -23.27 1.14 23.16
CA LEU A 286 -23.61 1.91 24.34
C LEU A 286 -25.12 1.97 24.52
N ILE A 287 -25.58 1.70 25.74
CA ILE A 287 -26.98 1.92 26.17
C ILE A 287 -27.18 3.39 26.46
N ASN A 288 -28.34 3.91 26.04
CA ASN A 288 -28.77 5.29 26.25
C ASN A 288 -27.72 6.30 25.74
N ALA A 289 -27.39 6.22 24.45
CA ALA A 289 -26.31 6.98 23.80
C ALA A 289 -26.61 7.28 22.32
N GLN A 290 -25.90 8.25 21.74
CA GLN A 290 -25.87 8.45 20.28
C GLN A 290 -24.54 7.98 19.69
N GLY A 291 -24.51 7.77 18.37
CA GLY A 291 -23.34 7.18 17.69
C GLY A 291 -22.06 8.00 17.90
N GLU A 292 -22.18 9.31 18.09
CA GLU A 292 -21.08 10.19 18.45
C GLU A 292 -20.40 9.78 19.77
N ASP A 293 -21.17 9.38 20.79
CA ASP A 293 -20.61 8.99 22.09
C ASP A 293 -19.76 7.71 22.00
N VAL A 294 -20.06 6.84 21.03
CA VAL A 294 -19.28 5.63 20.72
C VAL A 294 -17.97 6.01 20.02
N VAL A 295 -18.00 6.96 19.08
CA VAL A 295 -16.84 7.38 18.30
C VAL A 295 -15.89 8.29 19.09
N ALA A 296 -16.44 9.20 19.89
CA ALA A 296 -15.69 10.17 20.67
C ALA A 296 -15.00 9.55 21.90
N GLY A 297 -15.40 8.33 22.31
CA GLY A 297 -14.77 7.62 23.43
C GLY A 297 -15.01 8.27 24.80
N ILE A 298 -15.97 9.19 24.91
CA ILE A 298 -16.34 9.89 26.16
C ILE A 298 -16.86 8.89 27.20
N ARG A 299 -17.54 7.84 26.75
CA ARG A 299 -18.00 6.71 27.56
C ARG A 299 -17.31 5.44 27.12
N THR A 300 -16.89 4.62 28.08
CA THR A 300 -16.31 3.30 27.79
C THR A 300 -17.36 2.41 27.11
N PRO A 301 -17.14 1.98 25.85
CA PRO A 301 -18.06 1.11 25.13
C PRO A 301 -18.18 -0.28 25.76
N GLN A 302 -19.30 -0.97 25.52
CA GLN A 302 -19.58 -2.32 25.99
C GLN A 302 -19.45 -3.33 24.83
N TYR A 303 -19.15 -4.60 25.14
CA TYR A 303 -18.96 -5.65 24.13
C TYR A 303 -20.30 -6.21 23.63
N LEU A 304 -20.37 -6.58 22.35
CA LEU A 304 -21.59 -7.19 21.79
C LEU A 304 -21.88 -8.58 22.38
N THR A 305 -20.86 -9.43 22.50
CA THR A 305 -21.02 -10.85 22.87
C THR A 305 -20.50 -11.15 24.26
N LEU A 306 -21.07 -12.16 24.92
CA LEU A 306 -20.61 -12.66 26.21
C LEU A 306 -19.15 -13.14 26.13
N ALA A 307 -18.81 -13.89 25.08
CA ALA A 307 -17.47 -14.42 24.88
C ALA A 307 -16.39 -13.31 24.77
N ALA A 308 -16.69 -12.22 24.05
CA ALA A 308 -15.77 -11.08 23.94
C ALA A 308 -15.62 -10.37 25.29
N ARG A 309 -16.73 -10.17 26.02
CA ARG A 309 -16.72 -9.59 27.37
C ARG A 309 -15.86 -10.40 28.34
N GLU A 310 -16.04 -11.71 28.39
CA GLU A 310 -15.28 -12.61 29.27
C GLU A 310 -13.79 -12.61 28.92
N ARG A 311 -13.45 -12.65 27.62
CA ARG A 311 -12.07 -12.57 27.13
C ARG A 311 -11.39 -11.25 27.55
N ALA A 312 -12.14 -10.14 27.55
CA ALA A 312 -11.65 -8.82 27.95
C ALA A 312 -11.67 -8.58 29.47
N GLY A 313 -12.27 -9.47 30.27
CA GLY A 313 -12.45 -9.26 31.72
C GLY A 313 -13.35 -8.07 32.06
N ALA A 314 -14.26 -7.69 31.16
CA ALA A 314 -15.09 -6.51 31.31
C ALA A 314 -16.29 -6.74 32.26
N LYS A 315 -16.54 -5.73 33.12
CA LYS A 315 -17.59 -5.80 34.16
C LYS A 315 -18.99 -5.48 33.62
N ALA A 316 -19.10 -4.54 32.69
CA ALA A 316 -20.37 -4.13 32.10
C ALA A 316 -20.93 -5.27 31.22
N ALA A 317 -22.24 -5.52 31.31
CA ALA A 317 -22.91 -6.59 30.58
C ALA A 317 -22.71 -6.47 29.06
N SER A 318 -22.66 -7.59 28.36
CA SER A 318 -22.65 -7.59 26.90
C SER A 318 -24.03 -7.26 26.33
N MET A 319 -24.14 -6.92 25.04
CA MET A 319 -25.45 -6.72 24.40
C MET A 319 -26.29 -8.00 24.43
N GLU A 320 -25.63 -9.15 24.26
CA GLU A 320 -26.22 -10.49 24.40
C GLU A 320 -26.88 -10.71 25.77
N GLU A 321 -26.33 -10.13 26.84
CA GLU A 321 -26.89 -10.23 28.20
C GLU A 321 -27.92 -9.12 28.48
N ALA A 322 -27.65 -7.89 28.04
CA ALA A 322 -28.48 -6.71 28.35
C ALA A 322 -29.72 -6.58 27.47
N MET A 323 -29.65 -7.00 26.20
CA MET A 323 -30.70 -6.85 25.18
C MET A 323 -30.80 -8.12 24.30
N PRO A 324 -31.12 -9.30 24.87
CA PRO A 324 -30.99 -10.59 24.19
C PRO A 324 -31.84 -10.72 22.92
N GLU A 325 -33.08 -10.21 22.93
CA GLU A 325 -33.97 -10.28 21.77
C GLU A 325 -33.44 -9.45 20.60
N THR A 326 -32.99 -8.22 20.88
CA THR A 326 -32.41 -7.32 19.88
C THR A 326 -31.06 -7.84 19.38
N PHE A 327 -30.24 -8.42 20.25
CA PHE A 327 -28.99 -9.06 19.84
C PHE A 327 -29.25 -10.25 18.90
N ALA A 328 -30.25 -11.08 19.18
CA ALA A 328 -30.62 -12.19 18.30
C ALA A 328 -31.13 -11.70 16.93
N GLU A 329 -31.80 -10.55 16.87
CA GLU A 329 -32.15 -9.89 15.61
C GLU A 329 -30.91 -9.41 14.86
N LEU A 330 -30.00 -8.70 15.55
CA LEU A 330 -28.75 -8.20 14.98
C LEU A 330 -27.86 -9.34 14.43
N ALA A 331 -27.77 -10.46 15.12
CA ALA A 331 -27.05 -11.66 14.64
C ALA A 331 -27.61 -12.18 13.30
N ARG A 332 -28.94 -12.24 13.15
CA ARG A 332 -29.56 -12.60 11.85
C ARG A 332 -29.23 -11.58 10.76
N VAL A 333 -29.17 -10.30 11.11
CA VAL A 333 -28.78 -9.24 10.17
C VAL A 333 -27.33 -9.42 9.71
N PHE A 334 -26.41 -9.77 10.62
CA PHE A 334 -25.01 -10.04 10.27
C PHE A 334 -24.88 -11.17 9.26
N ASP A 335 -25.56 -12.29 9.48
CA ASP A 335 -25.53 -13.44 8.56
C ASP A 335 -26.15 -13.08 7.19
N LEU A 336 -27.26 -12.32 7.17
CA LEU A 336 -27.92 -11.89 5.94
C LEU A 336 -27.03 -10.94 5.13
N LEU A 337 -26.42 -9.97 5.80
CA LEU A 337 -25.52 -9.00 5.18
C LEU A 337 -24.27 -9.67 4.61
N GLU A 338 -23.64 -10.57 5.37
CA GLU A 338 -22.47 -11.31 4.90
C GLU A 338 -22.82 -12.21 3.71
N THR A 339 -24.00 -12.86 3.73
CA THR A 339 -24.47 -13.68 2.61
C THR A 339 -24.77 -12.84 1.37
N HIS A 340 -25.44 -11.71 1.52
CA HIS A 340 -25.85 -10.84 0.43
C HIS A 340 -24.66 -10.16 -0.25
N TYR A 341 -23.80 -9.50 0.54
CA TYR A 341 -22.61 -8.81 0.03
C TYR A 341 -21.45 -9.78 -0.24
N ARG A 342 -21.60 -11.05 0.16
CA ARG A 342 -20.60 -12.12 0.06
C ARG A 342 -19.28 -11.74 0.73
N ASP A 343 -19.23 -10.80 1.66
CA ASP A 343 -17.98 -10.28 2.27
C ASP A 343 -18.24 -9.80 3.71
N MET A 344 -17.19 -9.70 4.52
CA MET A 344 -17.28 -9.20 5.90
C MET A 344 -17.75 -7.74 5.89
N GLN A 345 -18.77 -7.45 6.69
CA GLN A 345 -19.39 -6.13 6.76
C GLN A 345 -19.03 -5.39 8.05
N ASP A 346 -18.77 -4.09 7.92
CA ASP A 346 -18.73 -3.07 8.97
C ASP A 346 -20.08 -2.34 9.00
N ILE A 347 -20.70 -2.32 10.18
CA ILE A 347 -22.12 -2.06 10.38
C ILE A 347 -22.31 -1.02 11.48
N GLU A 348 -23.15 -0.02 11.21
CA GLU A 348 -23.65 0.92 12.23
C GLU A 348 -25.13 0.63 12.48
N PHE A 349 -25.53 0.54 13.75
CA PHE A 349 -26.91 0.27 14.14
C PHE A 349 -27.36 1.11 15.34
N THR A 350 -28.67 1.29 15.45
CA THR A 350 -29.33 1.91 16.60
C THR A 350 -30.51 1.07 17.02
N VAL A 351 -30.68 0.93 18.33
CA VAL A 351 -31.86 0.35 18.97
C VAL A 351 -32.65 1.51 19.57
N GLN A 352 -33.89 1.68 19.15
CA GLN A 352 -34.80 2.67 19.73
C GLN A 352 -35.94 1.94 20.42
N GLN A 353 -35.98 1.98 21.75
CA GLN A 353 -37.02 1.36 22.58
C GLN A 353 -37.27 -0.11 22.21
N GLY A 354 -36.20 -0.90 22.13
CA GLY A 354 -36.21 -2.32 21.78
C GLY A 354 -36.27 -2.63 20.28
N LYS A 355 -36.49 -1.64 19.39
CA LYS A 355 -36.52 -1.85 17.94
C LYS A 355 -35.16 -1.61 17.29
N LEU A 356 -34.63 -2.59 16.57
CA LEU A 356 -33.39 -2.49 15.82
C LEU A 356 -33.56 -1.67 14.53
N TRP A 357 -32.58 -0.84 14.21
CA TRP A 357 -32.47 -0.09 12.98
C TRP A 357 -31.04 -0.13 12.44
N MET A 358 -30.90 -0.41 11.14
CA MET A 358 -29.61 -0.44 10.45
C MET A 358 -29.33 0.91 9.79
N LEU A 359 -28.24 1.55 10.20
CA LEU A 359 -27.88 2.90 9.75
C LEU A 359 -26.88 2.88 8.60
N GLN A 360 -26.02 1.87 8.57
CA GLN A 360 -24.98 1.74 7.56
C GLN A 360 -24.47 0.31 7.50
N THR A 361 -24.09 -0.12 6.31
CA THR A 361 -23.18 -1.25 6.11
C THR A 361 -22.14 -0.86 5.08
N ARG A 362 -20.96 -1.49 5.11
CA ARG A 362 -19.93 -1.44 4.05
C ARG A 362 -19.00 -2.64 4.20
N SER A 363 -18.26 -2.98 3.15
CA SER A 363 -17.13 -3.91 3.28
C SER A 363 -16.18 -3.43 4.37
N GLY A 364 -15.97 -4.25 5.40
CA GLY A 364 -15.18 -3.84 6.55
C GLY A 364 -13.70 -3.74 6.22
N LYS A 365 -13.06 -2.65 6.66
CA LYS A 365 -11.60 -2.54 6.63
C LYS A 365 -11.01 -3.56 7.60
N ARG A 366 -9.88 -4.15 7.22
CA ARG A 366 -9.30 -5.30 7.93
C ARG A 366 -7.79 -5.38 7.70
N THR A 367 -7.09 -6.09 8.59
CA THR A 367 -5.65 -6.35 8.45
C THR A 367 -5.38 -7.32 7.29
N ALA A 368 -4.14 -7.40 6.81
CA ALA A 368 -3.73 -8.39 5.81
C ALA A 368 -4.02 -9.82 6.29
N LYS A 369 -3.75 -10.11 7.56
CA LYS A 369 -4.05 -11.39 8.20
C LYS A 369 -5.55 -11.70 8.18
N ALA A 370 -6.38 -10.74 8.54
CA ALA A 370 -7.83 -10.91 8.54
C ALA A 370 -8.38 -11.07 7.12
N ALA A 371 -7.88 -10.30 6.14
CA ALA A 371 -8.30 -10.41 4.74
C ALA A 371 -8.08 -11.83 4.19
N LEU A 372 -6.88 -12.37 4.42
CA LEU A 372 -6.49 -13.72 4.03
C LEU A 372 -7.41 -14.78 4.66
N LYS A 373 -7.55 -14.74 5.99
CA LYS A 373 -8.38 -15.69 6.73
C LYS A 373 -9.83 -15.66 6.27
N ILE A 374 -10.41 -14.46 6.16
CA ILE A 374 -11.80 -14.27 5.75
C ILE A 374 -12.02 -14.80 4.32
N ALA A 375 -11.10 -14.52 3.39
CA ALA A 375 -11.21 -14.99 2.01
C ALA A 375 -11.17 -16.53 1.92
N VAL A 376 -10.28 -17.18 2.68
CA VAL A 376 -10.16 -18.64 2.73
C VAL A 376 -11.38 -19.27 3.41
N ASP A 377 -11.80 -18.76 4.56
CA ASP A 377 -12.98 -19.25 5.30
C ASP A 377 -14.23 -19.14 4.42
N MET A 378 -14.49 -17.99 3.79
CA MET A 378 -15.67 -17.81 2.92
C MET A 378 -15.65 -18.74 1.70
N ALA A 379 -14.47 -19.04 1.15
CA ALA A 379 -14.36 -20.00 0.05
C ALA A 379 -14.65 -21.43 0.50
N ASN A 380 -14.16 -21.80 1.70
CA ASN A 380 -14.42 -23.10 2.30
C ASN A 380 -15.89 -23.28 2.72
N GLU A 381 -16.53 -22.19 3.16
CA GLU A 381 -17.97 -22.12 3.47
C GLU A 381 -18.85 -22.20 2.20
N GLY A 382 -18.25 -22.06 1.01
CA GLY A 382 -18.97 -22.02 -0.27
C GLY A 382 -19.69 -20.69 -0.53
N LEU A 383 -19.45 -19.68 0.29
CA LEU A 383 -20.00 -18.33 0.09
C LEU A 383 -19.35 -17.67 -1.13
N ILE A 384 -18.07 -17.94 -1.38
CA ILE A 384 -17.35 -17.48 -2.57
C ILE A 384 -16.58 -18.61 -3.25
N THR A 385 -16.20 -18.41 -4.50
CA THR A 385 -15.29 -19.29 -5.23
C THR A 385 -13.85 -19.04 -4.80
N LYS A 386 -12.96 -20.01 -5.06
CA LYS A 386 -11.50 -19.85 -4.83
C LYS A 386 -10.92 -18.70 -5.65
N GLN A 387 -11.43 -18.49 -6.86
CA GLN A 387 -11.05 -17.37 -7.72
C GLN A 387 -11.47 -16.02 -7.12
N GLU A 388 -12.69 -15.91 -6.60
CA GLU A 388 -13.13 -14.71 -5.88
C GLU A 388 -12.27 -14.45 -4.62
N ALA A 389 -11.87 -15.50 -3.89
CA ALA A 389 -10.98 -15.35 -2.74
C ALA A 389 -9.61 -14.77 -3.14
N VAL A 390 -9.02 -15.26 -4.24
CA VAL A 390 -7.78 -14.74 -4.81
C VAL A 390 -7.91 -13.25 -5.19
N LEU A 391 -9.03 -12.84 -5.78
CA LEU A 391 -9.26 -11.44 -6.21
C LEU A 391 -9.48 -10.45 -5.04
N ARG A 392 -9.76 -10.93 -3.83
CA ARG A 392 -10.13 -10.08 -2.68
C ARG A 392 -8.98 -9.65 -1.79
N VAL A 393 -7.84 -10.32 -1.89
CA VAL A 393 -6.66 -10.01 -1.09
C VAL A 393 -5.78 -9.03 -1.86
N ASP A 394 -5.51 -7.87 -1.27
CA ASP A 394 -4.57 -6.92 -1.86
C ASP A 394 -3.15 -7.51 -1.85
N PRO A 395 -2.48 -7.69 -3.01
CA PRO A 395 -1.11 -8.21 -3.06
C PRO A 395 -0.13 -7.38 -2.24
N ALA A 396 -0.27 -6.05 -2.21
CA ALA A 396 0.64 -5.18 -1.48
C ALA A 396 0.54 -5.40 0.04
N ALA A 397 -0.63 -5.80 0.53
CA ALA A 397 -0.85 -6.09 1.94
C ALA A 397 -0.09 -7.36 2.41
N LEU A 398 0.27 -8.27 1.49
CA LEU A 398 1.04 -9.47 1.84
C LEU A 398 2.44 -9.13 2.34
N ASP A 399 3.05 -8.03 1.89
CA ASP A 399 4.40 -7.63 2.33
C ASP A 399 4.48 -7.57 3.87
N GLN A 400 3.43 -7.06 4.52
CA GLN A 400 3.33 -6.98 5.99
C GLN A 400 3.41 -8.35 6.69
N LEU A 401 3.03 -9.43 6.01
CA LEU A 401 3.02 -10.79 6.56
C LEU A 401 4.34 -11.54 6.36
N LEU A 402 5.28 -10.99 5.58
CA LEU A 402 6.51 -11.69 5.19
C LEU A 402 7.72 -11.28 6.03
N HIS A 403 7.64 -10.15 6.76
CA HIS A 403 8.74 -9.65 7.57
C HIS A 403 8.60 -10.06 9.04
N PRO A 404 9.72 -10.24 9.77
CA PRO A 404 9.69 -10.43 11.22
C PRO A 404 8.92 -9.28 11.89
N THR A 405 8.07 -9.59 12.86
CA THR A 405 7.32 -8.57 13.62
C THR A 405 7.72 -8.60 15.10
N LEU A 406 7.52 -7.49 15.79
CA LEU A 406 7.75 -7.43 17.24
C LEU A 406 6.77 -8.36 17.97
N ASP A 407 7.27 -9.13 18.93
CA ASP A 407 6.41 -9.91 19.84
C ASP A 407 5.44 -8.94 20.55
N PRO A 408 4.11 -9.12 20.41
CA PRO A 408 3.12 -8.26 21.06
C PRO A 408 3.26 -8.21 22.59
N LYS A 409 3.88 -9.22 23.21
CA LYS A 409 4.09 -9.30 24.65
C LYS A 409 5.40 -8.66 25.11
N ALA A 410 6.28 -8.26 24.19
CA ALA A 410 7.56 -7.66 24.54
C ALA A 410 7.39 -6.19 24.96
N PRO A 411 8.07 -5.73 26.04
CA PRO A 411 8.05 -4.33 26.44
C PRO A 411 8.70 -3.44 25.36
N ARG A 412 8.13 -2.25 25.15
CA ARG A 412 8.58 -1.29 24.12
C ARG A 412 8.93 0.06 24.75
N ASP A 413 10.16 0.52 24.57
CA ASP A 413 10.62 1.85 24.99
C ASP A 413 10.86 2.72 23.75
N VAL A 414 9.76 3.26 23.19
CA VAL A 414 9.77 4.04 21.95
C VAL A 414 10.37 5.43 22.19
N ILE A 415 11.39 5.78 21.40
CA ILE A 415 12.12 7.06 21.51
C ILE A 415 11.92 7.99 20.32
N ALA A 416 11.57 7.47 19.13
CA ALA A 416 11.34 8.26 17.93
C ALA A 416 10.38 7.57 16.97
N LYS A 417 9.87 8.32 15.99
CA LYS A 417 9.07 7.80 14.88
C LYS A 417 9.47 8.47 13.57
N GLY A 418 9.62 7.69 12.51
CA GLY A 418 9.90 8.15 11.14
C GLY A 418 8.94 7.58 10.12
N LEU A 419 9.36 7.58 8.86
CA LEU A 419 8.62 6.98 7.76
C LEU A 419 8.88 5.45 7.73
N PRO A 420 7.82 4.63 7.60
CA PRO A 420 7.93 3.18 7.50
C PRO A 420 8.43 2.78 6.09
N ALA A 421 9.73 2.95 5.85
CA ALA A 421 10.33 2.85 4.54
C ALA A 421 10.39 1.41 3.99
N SER A 422 10.68 0.43 4.85
CA SER A 422 10.69 -0.98 4.49
C SER A 422 10.19 -1.79 5.70
N PRO A 423 9.12 -2.59 5.55
CA PRO A 423 8.47 -3.25 6.67
C PRO A 423 9.35 -4.27 7.40
N GLY A 424 8.94 -4.63 8.62
CA GLY A 424 9.60 -5.60 9.48
C GLY A 424 10.25 -5.01 10.72
N ALA A 425 10.70 -5.88 11.63
CA ALA A 425 11.33 -5.51 12.88
C ALA A 425 12.76 -6.04 12.97
N ALA A 426 13.69 -5.17 13.37
CA ALA A 426 15.10 -5.51 13.54
C ALA A 426 15.67 -4.90 14.82
N SER A 427 16.38 -5.73 15.60
CA SER A 427 17.18 -5.29 16.75
C SER A 427 18.67 -5.48 16.46
N GLY A 428 19.50 -4.56 16.93
CA GLY A 428 20.94 -4.66 16.79
C GLY A 428 21.69 -3.52 17.44
N GLN A 429 23.00 -3.66 17.52
CA GLN A 429 23.91 -2.62 18.01
C GLN A 429 24.00 -1.49 16.99
N VAL A 430 23.92 -0.25 17.48
CA VAL A 430 24.03 0.95 16.63
C VAL A 430 25.45 1.09 16.10
N VAL A 431 25.55 1.32 14.79
CA VAL A 431 26.79 1.68 14.08
C VAL A 431 26.53 2.85 13.14
N PHE A 432 27.53 3.70 12.92
CA PHE A 432 27.36 4.98 12.20
C PHE A 432 28.04 5.02 10.82
N ASP A 433 28.75 3.95 10.45
CA ASP A 433 29.47 3.81 9.19
C ASP A 433 29.39 2.35 8.69
N ALA A 434 29.47 2.20 7.36
CA ALA A 434 29.27 0.93 6.68
C ALA A 434 30.38 -0.10 7.00
N ASP A 435 31.64 0.33 7.08
CA ASP A 435 32.77 -0.54 7.41
C ASP A 435 32.66 -1.14 8.81
N THR A 436 32.20 -0.33 9.78
CA THR A 436 31.98 -0.81 11.14
C THR A 436 30.81 -1.79 11.18
N ALA A 437 29.75 -1.56 10.39
CA ALA A 437 28.64 -2.50 10.26
C ALA A 437 29.12 -3.88 9.75
N GLU A 438 29.96 -3.89 8.73
CA GLU A 438 30.54 -5.12 8.17
C GLU A 438 31.50 -5.81 9.15
N LYS A 439 32.42 -5.07 9.77
CA LYS A 439 33.37 -5.61 10.77
C LYS A 439 32.66 -6.24 11.95
N ARG A 440 31.64 -5.57 12.49
CA ARG A 440 30.80 -6.09 13.58
C ARG A 440 30.03 -7.33 13.14
N LYS A 441 29.48 -7.30 11.92
CA LYS A 441 28.77 -8.47 11.38
C LYS A 441 29.68 -9.67 11.19
N ALA A 442 30.90 -9.47 10.71
CA ALA A 442 31.93 -10.50 10.59
C ALA A 442 32.35 -11.07 11.95
N ALA A 443 32.29 -10.25 13.01
CA ALA A 443 32.47 -10.69 14.40
C ALA A 443 31.25 -11.43 14.99
N GLY A 444 30.14 -11.52 14.25
CA GLY A 444 28.91 -12.22 14.65
C GLY A 444 27.84 -11.32 15.29
N ASP A 445 28.05 -10.02 15.36
CA ASP A 445 27.08 -9.08 15.93
C ASP A 445 25.94 -8.76 14.95
N ASP A 446 24.74 -8.55 15.49
CA ASP A 446 23.62 -7.95 14.75
C ASP A 446 23.66 -6.42 14.93
N VAL A 447 23.61 -5.68 13.81
CA VAL A 447 23.81 -4.23 13.81
C VAL A 447 22.67 -3.47 13.13
N ILE A 448 22.42 -2.25 13.61
CA ILE A 448 21.52 -1.27 13.00
C ILE A 448 22.39 -0.12 12.46
N LEU A 449 22.37 0.04 11.14
CA LEU A 449 23.11 1.10 10.47
C LEU A 449 22.34 2.42 10.59
N VAL A 450 22.92 3.38 11.29
CA VAL A 450 22.34 4.71 11.54
C VAL A 450 23.10 5.75 10.73
N ARG A 451 22.43 6.38 9.76
CA ARG A 451 23.04 7.35 8.85
C ARG A 451 22.21 8.62 8.73
N VAL A 452 22.83 9.74 8.35
CA VAL A 452 22.05 10.93 7.97
C VAL A 452 21.26 10.62 6.70
N GLU A 453 21.94 10.08 5.71
CA GLU A 453 21.45 9.50 4.46
C GLU A 453 22.45 8.43 4.02
N THR A 454 22.02 7.48 3.17
CA THR A 454 22.90 6.42 2.63
C THR A 454 23.28 6.72 1.18
N SER A 455 24.49 6.35 0.76
CA SER A 455 24.96 6.38 -0.64
C SER A 455 25.23 4.96 -1.18
N PRO A 456 25.50 4.78 -2.49
CA PRO A 456 25.93 3.49 -3.04
C PRO A 456 27.17 2.89 -2.36
N GLU A 457 28.05 3.73 -1.83
CA GLU A 457 29.23 3.31 -1.06
C GLU A 457 28.86 2.66 0.27
N ASP A 458 27.65 2.87 0.80
CA ASP A 458 27.19 2.27 2.05
C ASP A 458 26.60 0.85 1.85
N ILE A 459 26.54 0.32 0.61
CA ILE A 459 25.83 -0.92 0.27
C ILE A 459 26.32 -2.14 1.06
N HIS A 460 27.64 -2.30 1.24
CA HIS A 460 28.20 -3.42 2.02
C HIS A 460 27.74 -3.36 3.47
N GLY A 461 27.75 -2.18 4.07
CA GLY A 461 27.24 -1.95 5.43
C GLY A 461 25.74 -2.14 5.55
N MET A 462 24.96 -1.71 4.54
CA MET A 462 23.52 -1.91 4.48
C MET A 462 23.14 -3.39 4.38
N HIS A 463 23.92 -4.16 3.61
CA HIS A 463 23.74 -5.61 3.48
C HIS A 463 24.11 -6.35 4.78
N ALA A 464 25.18 -5.90 5.44
CA ALA A 464 25.62 -6.43 6.73
C ALA A 464 24.62 -6.13 7.87
N ALA A 465 23.94 -4.99 7.81
CA ALA A 465 22.99 -4.56 8.83
C ALA A 465 21.69 -5.37 8.84
N LYS A 466 21.13 -5.55 10.06
CA LYS A 466 19.80 -6.15 10.26
C LYS A 466 18.68 -5.18 9.93
N GLY A 467 18.94 -3.87 10.04
CA GLY A 467 17.99 -2.81 9.75
C GLY A 467 18.70 -1.48 9.56
N ILE A 468 18.02 -0.55 8.89
CA ILE A 468 18.58 0.74 8.49
C ILE A 468 17.72 1.87 9.07
N LEU A 469 18.38 2.83 9.71
CA LEU A 469 17.75 4.01 10.30
C LEU A 469 18.36 5.26 9.70
N THR A 470 17.55 6.13 9.08
CA THR A 470 18.06 7.40 8.55
C THR A 470 17.35 8.62 9.10
N ALA A 471 18.13 9.69 9.35
CA ALA A 471 17.57 10.98 9.76
C ALA A 471 16.86 11.71 8.60
N ARG A 472 17.33 11.51 7.37
CA ARG A 472 16.79 12.08 6.13
C ARG A 472 16.46 10.98 5.12
N GLY A 473 15.69 11.33 4.10
CA GLY A 473 15.27 10.42 3.04
C GLY A 473 13.81 9.98 3.16
N GLY A 474 13.08 10.13 2.06
CA GLY A 474 11.69 9.70 1.96
C GLY A 474 11.55 8.21 1.62
N MET A 475 10.30 7.80 1.36
CA MET A 475 9.95 6.43 0.97
C MET A 475 10.68 5.93 -0.28
N THR A 476 11.23 6.79 -1.12
CA THR A 476 11.96 6.45 -2.37
C THR A 476 13.47 6.75 -2.29
N SER A 477 13.99 7.06 -1.10
CA SER A 477 15.42 7.29 -0.89
C SER A 477 16.26 6.06 -1.18
N HIS A 478 17.57 6.24 -1.44
CA HIS A 478 18.53 5.15 -1.61
C HIS A 478 18.39 4.09 -0.49
N ALA A 479 18.33 4.54 0.77
CA ALA A 479 18.09 3.67 1.93
C ALA A 479 16.80 2.86 1.79
N ALA A 480 15.68 3.51 1.48
CA ALA A 480 14.37 2.87 1.39
C ALA A 480 14.27 1.88 0.21
N VAL A 481 14.83 2.23 -0.94
CA VAL A 481 14.83 1.39 -2.15
C VAL A 481 15.69 0.16 -1.95
N VAL A 482 16.93 0.34 -1.48
CA VAL A 482 17.87 -0.76 -1.26
C VAL A 482 17.38 -1.65 -0.12
N ALA A 483 16.89 -1.08 0.98
CA ALA A 483 16.34 -1.86 2.10
C ALA A 483 15.13 -2.71 1.68
N ARG A 484 14.21 -2.17 0.86
CA ARG A 484 13.10 -2.97 0.32
C ARG A 484 13.56 -4.05 -0.65
N GLY A 485 14.54 -3.74 -1.50
CA GLY A 485 15.15 -4.72 -2.39
C GLY A 485 15.74 -5.91 -1.63
N MET A 486 16.37 -5.63 -0.48
CA MET A 486 17.00 -6.61 0.41
C MET A 486 16.05 -7.23 1.45
N GLY A 487 14.80 -6.76 1.56
CA GLY A 487 13.88 -7.18 2.63
C GLY A 487 14.38 -6.85 4.03
N ARG A 488 15.09 -5.74 4.20
CA ARG A 488 15.58 -5.25 5.50
C ARG A 488 14.61 -4.21 6.06
N PRO A 489 14.25 -4.28 7.35
CA PRO A 489 13.54 -3.23 8.03
C PRO A 489 14.24 -1.87 7.88
N CYS A 490 13.49 -0.86 7.46
CA CYS A 490 14.01 0.48 7.32
C CYS A 490 13.02 1.52 7.85
N VAL A 491 13.52 2.39 8.71
CA VAL A 491 12.82 3.59 9.15
C VAL A 491 13.61 4.77 8.59
N SER A 492 13.02 5.51 7.66
CA SER A 492 13.70 6.64 7.01
C SER A 492 13.10 7.97 7.45
N GLY A 493 13.85 9.06 7.26
CA GLY A 493 13.33 10.41 7.47
C GLY A 493 12.91 10.70 8.91
N VAL A 494 13.61 10.15 9.89
CA VAL A 494 13.37 10.46 11.32
C VAL A 494 13.92 11.86 11.61
N GLY A 495 13.15 12.90 11.27
CA GLY A 495 13.58 14.29 11.39
C GLY A 495 13.95 14.75 12.80
N THR A 496 13.53 13.99 13.82
CA THR A 496 13.89 14.22 15.23
C THR A 496 15.25 13.63 15.63
N LEU A 497 15.89 12.85 14.76
CA LEU A 497 17.21 12.24 15.00
C LEU A 497 18.32 13.26 14.69
N ALA A 498 19.09 13.64 15.71
CA ALA A 498 20.31 14.42 15.54
C ALA A 498 21.52 13.48 15.62
N ILE A 499 22.14 13.19 14.49
CA ILE A 499 23.28 12.26 14.38
C ILE A 499 24.59 13.04 14.42
N ASP A 500 25.50 12.64 15.30
CA ASP A 500 26.90 13.08 15.33
C ASP A 500 27.80 11.87 15.08
N ALA A 501 28.08 11.62 13.80
CA ALA A 501 28.87 10.47 13.37
C ALA A 501 30.31 10.52 13.89
N LYS A 502 30.86 11.72 14.13
CA LYS A 502 32.23 11.89 14.62
C LYS A 502 32.36 11.45 16.08
N ASN A 503 31.38 11.80 16.90
CA ASN A 503 31.32 11.36 18.29
C ASN A 503 30.60 10.02 18.47
N LYS A 504 30.13 9.41 17.37
CA LYS A 504 29.46 8.10 17.33
C LYS A 504 28.24 8.03 18.28
N ILE A 505 27.41 9.07 18.20
CA ILE A 505 26.15 9.18 18.96
C ILE A 505 25.01 9.69 18.08
N PHE A 506 23.77 9.33 18.43
CA PHE A 506 22.59 10.08 17.99
C PHE A 506 21.73 10.48 19.19
N ARG A 507 20.97 11.56 19.02
CA ARG A 507 20.08 12.11 20.06
C ARG A 507 18.66 12.24 19.54
N VAL A 508 17.71 11.97 20.43
CA VAL A 508 16.29 12.25 20.23
C VAL A 508 15.75 12.93 21.48
N GLY A 509 15.46 14.23 21.37
CA GLY A 509 15.13 15.06 22.54
C GLY A 509 16.25 15.04 23.57
N ALA A 510 15.94 14.59 24.80
CA ALA A 510 16.90 14.47 25.90
C ALA A 510 17.63 13.11 25.98
N ARG A 511 17.25 12.12 25.15
CA ARG A 511 17.85 10.78 25.16
C ARG A 511 19.02 10.71 24.18
N GLU A 512 20.13 10.13 24.63
CA GLU A 512 21.37 9.91 23.85
C GLU A 512 21.61 8.40 23.70
N VAL A 513 21.92 7.96 22.48
CA VAL A 513 22.27 6.58 22.14
C VAL A 513 23.64 6.56 21.48
N ARG A 514 24.51 5.65 21.94
CA ARG A 514 25.93 5.56 21.54
C ARG A 514 26.16 4.35 20.64
N GLU A 515 27.28 4.36 19.91
CA GLU A 515 27.71 3.18 19.17
C GLU A 515 27.84 1.96 20.08
N GLY A 516 27.30 0.83 19.64
CA GLY A 516 27.24 -0.40 20.43
C GLY A 516 25.99 -0.54 21.30
N ASP A 517 25.26 0.54 21.57
CA ASP A 517 23.97 0.43 22.27
C ASP A 517 22.97 -0.30 21.36
N ILE A 518 22.10 -1.10 21.98
CA ILE A 518 21.11 -1.86 21.23
C ILE A 518 19.88 -0.98 21.00
N VAL A 519 19.42 -0.94 19.76
CA VAL A 519 18.14 -0.35 19.38
C VAL A 519 17.33 -1.36 18.58
N THR A 520 16.02 -1.18 18.63
CA THR A 520 15.08 -1.90 17.77
C THR A 520 14.34 -0.91 16.89
N ILE A 521 14.21 -1.23 15.60
CA ILE A 521 13.38 -0.48 14.66
C ILE A 521 12.23 -1.35 14.18
N ASP A 522 11.06 -0.74 14.01
CA ASP A 522 9.91 -1.33 13.35
C ASP A 522 9.62 -0.52 12.08
N GLY A 523 10.05 -1.07 10.95
CA GLY A 523 9.88 -0.48 9.64
C GLY A 523 8.45 -0.54 9.10
N ALA A 524 7.52 -1.23 9.77
CA ALA A 524 6.09 -1.21 9.40
C ALA A 524 5.36 -0.03 10.06
N THR A 525 5.70 0.30 11.31
CA THR A 525 5.08 1.41 12.04
C THR A 525 5.91 2.69 12.02
N GLY A 526 7.19 2.59 11.65
CA GLY A 526 8.16 3.68 11.68
C GLY A 526 8.75 3.94 13.07
N GLU A 527 8.55 3.05 14.04
CA GLU A 527 8.96 3.24 15.43
C GLU A 527 10.44 2.89 15.66
N VAL A 528 11.10 3.65 16.53
CA VAL A 528 12.47 3.43 16.99
C VAL A 528 12.47 3.27 18.51
N MET A 529 13.07 2.20 19.01
CA MET A 529 13.02 1.78 20.41
C MET A 529 14.42 1.55 20.97
N VAL A 530 14.62 1.86 22.26
CA VAL A 530 15.87 1.53 22.95
C VAL A 530 15.80 0.09 23.49
N GLY A 531 16.91 -0.65 23.34
CA GLY A 531 17.03 -2.04 23.74
C GLY A 531 16.60 -3.04 22.66
N ALA A 532 16.86 -4.32 22.94
CA ALA A 532 16.39 -5.43 22.11
C ALA A 532 14.92 -5.72 22.45
N VAL A 533 14.07 -5.75 21.44
CA VAL A 533 12.68 -6.19 21.57
C VAL A 533 12.56 -7.53 20.84
N ALA A 534 11.96 -8.52 21.49
CA ALA A 534 11.83 -9.85 20.89
C ALA A 534 11.02 -9.79 19.59
N THR A 535 11.44 -10.52 18.57
CA THR A 535 10.73 -10.65 17.29
C THR A 535 10.21 -12.07 17.10
N VAL A 536 9.14 -12.19 16.32
CA VAL A 536 8.58 -13.45 15.86
C VAL A 536 8.68 -13.51 14.33
N GLN A 537 9.16 -14.65 13.82
CA GLN A 537 9.09 -14.92 12.39
C GLN A 537 7.63 -15.27 12.04
N PRO A 538 7.05 -14.66 11.01
CA PRO A 538 5.72 -15.05 10.56
C PRO A 538 5.76 -16.48 10.02
N GLU A 539 4.84 -17.33 10.50
CA GLU A 539 4.64 -18.65 9.90
C GLU A 539 3.87 -18.49 8.59
N LEU A 540 4.51 -18.85 7.47
CA LEU A 540 3.91 -18.90 6.13
C LEU A 540 3.05 -20.17 5.97
N ALA A 541 2.19 -20.44 6.94
CA ALA A 541 1.36 -21.63 7.03
C ALA A 541 -0.13 -21.26 7.17
N GLY A 542 -1.01 -22.26 7.08
CA GLY A 542 -2.45 -22.06 7.17
C GLY A 542 -3.02 -21.35 5.95
N ASP A 543 -3.86 -20.33 6.19
CA ASP A 543 -4.64 -19.63 5.16
C ASP A 543 -3.75 -19.01 4.05
N PHE A 544 -2.50 -18.66 4.38
CA PHE A 544 -1.57 -18.08 3.40
C PHE A 544 -1.18 -19.11 2.36
N GLY A 545 -0.75 -20.30 2.81
CA GLY A 545 -0.39 -21.40 1.92
C GLY A 545 -1.56 -21.82 1.05
N VAL A 546 -2.76 -21.95 1.63
CA VAL A 546 -4.00 -22.31 0.91
C VAL A 546 -4.32 -21.31 -0.20
N LEU A 547 -4.28 -20.00 0.10
CA LEU A 547 -4.54 -18.98 -0.91
C LEU A 547 -3.47 -18.99 -2.02
N MET A 548 -2.20 -19.15 -1.65
CA MET A 548 -1.09 -19.20 -2.60
C MET A 548 -1.18 -20.42 -3.53
N GLU A 549 -1.65 -21.57 -3.04
CA GLU A 549 -1.95 -22.73 -3.89
C GLU A 549 -3.07 -22.44 -4.88
N TRP A 550 -4.12 -21.72 -4.48
CA TRP A 550 -5.19 -21.32 -5.39
C TRP A 550 -4.72 -20.30 -6.42
N ALA A 551 -3.86 -19.36 -6.02
CA ALA A 551 -3.24 -18.39 -6.92
C ALA A 551 -2.35 -19.09 -7.98
N ASP A 552 -1.54 -20.06 -7.56
CA ASP A 552 -0.68 -20.82 -8.48
C ASP A 552 -1.45 -21.65 -9.50
N GLN A 553 -2.65 -22.15 -9.14
CA GLN A 553 -3.49 -22.92 -10.06
C GLN A 553 -4.06 -22.09 -11.22
N VAL A 554 -4.20 -20.78 -11.05
CA VAL A 554 -4.85 -19.89 -12.04
C VAL A 554 -3.86 -19.00 -12.79
N ARG A 555 -2.69 -18.70 -12.21
CA ARG A 555 -1.70 -17.84 -12.88
C ARG A 555 -1.09 -18.52 -14.10
N ARG A 556 -0.86 -17.74 -15.15
CA ARG A 556 -0.11 -18.17 -16.35
C ARG A 556 1.37 -17.77 -16.28
N LEU A 557 1.65 -16.54 -15.85
CA LEU A 557 3.01 -16.05 -15.65
C LEU A 557 3.75 -16.94 -14.64
N LYS A 558 4.96 -17.35 -15.02
CA LYS A 558 5.90 -17.91 -14.05
C LYS A 558 6.48 -16.80 -13.19
N ILE A 559 6.74 -17.11 -11.92
CA ILE A 559 7.33 -16.15 -10.98
C ILE A 559 8.74 -16.60 -10.66
N ARG A 560 9.73 -15.84 -11.12
CA ARG A 560 11.15 -16.03 -10.80
C ARG A 560 11.60 -15.01 -9.76
N THR A 561 12.83 -15.17 -9.29
CA THR A 561 13.44 -14.23 -8.35
C THR A 561 14.66 -13.52 -8.93
N ASN A 562 14.90 -12.30 -8.48
CA ASN A 562 16.18 -11.61 -8.59
C ASN A 562 16.97 -11.98 -7.33
N ALA A 563 18.00 -12.80 -7.47
CA ALA A 563 18.77 -13.33 -6.35
C ALA A 563 20.19 -13.64 -6.81
N GLU A 564 21.18 -13.22 -6.02
CA GLU A 564 22.59 -13.46 -6.28
C GLU A 564 23.33 -14.13 -5.12
N THR A 565 22.74 -14.18 -3.91
CA THR A 565 23.33 -14.89 -2.78
C THR A 565 22.63 -16.22 -2.50
N PRO A 566 23.32 -17.20 -1.90
CA PRO A 566 22.70 -18.46 -1.47
C PRO A 566 21.53 -18.28 -0.50
N LEU A 567 21.60 -17.29 0.38
CA LEU A 567 20.51 -16.98 1.32
C LEU A 567 19.26 -16.50 0.57
N ASP A 568 19.44 -15.60 -0.40
CA ASP A 568 18.34 -15.08 -1.22
C ASP A 568 17.70 -16.20 -2.05
N CYS A 569 18.52 -17.08 -2.63
CA CYS A 569 18.04 -18.21 -3.42
C CYS A 569 17.19 -19.18 -2.57
N ARG A 570 17.64 -19.52 -1.35
CA ARG A 570 16.87 -20.37 -0.42
C ARG A 570 15.56 -19.71 -0.02
N THR A 571 15.61 -18.43 0.33
CA THR A 571 14.44 -17.64 0.72
C THR A 571 13.41 -17.57 -0.40
N ALA A 572 13.84 -17.23 -1.62
CA ALA A 572 12.97 -17.16 -2.78
C ALA A 572 12.33 -18.51 -3.12
N ARG A 573 13.10 -19.60 -3.05
CA ARG A 573 12.58 -20.96 -3.28
C ARG A 573 11.52 -21.35 -2.24
N GLN A 574 11.71 -20.98 -0.96
CA GLN A 574 10.68 -21.18 0.09
C GLN A 574 9.39 -20.40 -0.19
N PHE A 575 9.52 -19.20 -0.77
CA PHE A 575 8.37 -18.40 -1.21
C PHE A 575 7.72 -18.86 -2.53
N GLY A 576 8.24 -19.94 -3.14
CA GLY A 576 7.67 -20.54 -4.35
C GLY A 576 8.21 -19.97 -5.67
N ALA A 577 9.41 -19.38 -5.68
CA ALA A 577 10.04 -18.95 -6.92
C ALA A 577 10.38 -20.15 -7.83
N GLU A 578 10.06 -20.02 -9.11
CA GLU A 578 10.20 -21.05 -10.15
C GLU A 578 11.50 -20.89 -10.97
N GLY A 579 12.52 -20.28 -10.35
CA GLY A 579 13.82 -20.00 -10.97
C GLY A 579 14.37 -18.62 -10.61
N ILE A 580 15.57 -18.32 -11.09
CA ILE A 580 16.20 -17.00 -10.94
C ILE A 580 16.12 -16.27 -12.28
N GLY A 581 15.41 -15.14 -12.35
CA GLY A 581 15.31 -14.34 -13.58
C GLY A 581 16.42 -13.30 -13.73
N LEU A 582 17.14 -13.01 -12.64
CA LEU A 582 18.32 -12.16 -12.64
C LEU A 582 19.24 -12.51 -11.47
N CYS A 583 20.40 -13.09 -11.77
CA CYS A 583 21.55 -13.18 -10.87
C CYS A 583 22.60 -12.18 -11.33
N ARG A 584 22.86 -11.15 -10.52
CA ARG A 584 23.87 -10.12 -10.80
C ARG A 584 25.24 -10.62 -10.41
N THR A 585 26.14 -10.72 -11.39
CA THR A 585 27.50 -11.23 -11.12
C THR A 585 28.38 -10.22 -10.40
N GLU A 586 27.98 -8.96 -10.36
CA GLU A 586 28.88 -7.88 -9.95
C GLU A 586 28.97 -7.79 -8.43
N HIS A 587 27.88 -8.18 -7.77
CA HIS A 587 27.82 -8.31 -6.32
C HIS A 587 28.72 -9.44 -5.81
N MET A 588 29.03 -10.44 -6.64
CA MET A 588 29.97 -11.52 -6.30
C MET A 588 31.42 -11.03 -6.22
N PHE A 589 31.70 -9.82 -6.72
CA PHE A 589 33.05 -9.25 -6.79
C PHE A 589 33.34 -8.22 -5.69
N PHE A 590 32.34 -7.79 -4.92
CA PHE A 590 32.50 -6.75 -3.90
C PHE A 590 33.11 -7.24 -2.58
N ASP A 591 33.16 -8.55 -2.35
CA ASP A 591 33.85 -9.12 -1.18
C ASP A 591 35.31 -8.65 -1.11
N ALA A 592 35.78 -8.28 0.09
CA ALA A 592 37.08 -7.60 0.29
C ALA A 592 38.29 -8.39 -0.25
N SER A 593 38.21 -9.72 -0.26
CA SER A 593 39.24 -10.58 -0.84
C SER A 593 39.23 -10.58 -2.39
N ARG A 594 38.06 -10.37 -2.99
CA ARG A 594 37.80 -10.47 -4.44
C ARG A 594 37.99 -9.13 -5.15
N ILE A 595 37.59 -8.04 -4.51
CA ILE A 595 37.72 -6.67 -5.04
C ILE A 595 39.18 -6.35 -5.41
N THR A 596 40.15 -6.89 -4.67
CA THR A 596 41.58 -6.72 -4.96
C THR A 596 41.96 -7.34 -6.31
N SER A 597 41.44 -8.53 -6.63
CA SER A 597 41.69 -9.21 -7.91
C SER A 597 41.00 -8.50 -9.08
N VAL A 598 39.81 -7.94 -8.84
CA VAL A 598 39.10 -7.09 -9.83
C VAL A 598 39.90 -5.82 -10.13
N ARG A 599 40.40 -5.15 -9.09
CA ARG A 599 41.25 -3.96 -9.24
C ARG A 599 42.54 -4.30 -10.01
N GLN A 600 43.16 -5.45 -9.75
CA GLN A 600 44.30 -5.93 -10.54
C GLN A 600 43.95 -6.12 -12.02
N MET A 601 42.77 -6.67 -12.33
CA MET A 601 42.29 -6.80 -13.70
C MET A 601 42.11 -5.42 -14.35
N ILE A 602 41.51 -4.45 -13.67
CA ILE A 602 41.28 -3.09 -14.21
C ILE A 602 42.59 -2.35 -14.51
N LEU A 603 43.60 -2.58 -13.68
CA LEU A 603 44.90 -1.92 -13.72
C LEU A 603 45.90 -2.58 -14.69
N ALA A 604 45.59 -3.77 -15.21
CA ALA A 604 46.46 -4.48 -16.14
C ALA A 604 46.58 -3.73 -17.49
N GLU A 605 47.83 -3.61 -17.97
CA GLU A 605 48.15 -2.86 -19.19
C GLU A 605 47.88 -3.65 -20.48
N ASP A 606 47.82 -4.99 -20.38
CA ASP A 606 47.61 -5.90 -21.50
C ASP A 606 46.64 -7.05 -21.14
N GLU A 607 46.29 -7.85 -22.16
CA GLU A 607 45.41 -9.01 -22.00
C GLU A 607 46.03 -10.08 -21.08
N ALA A 608 47.36 -10.26 -21.12
CA ALA A 608 48.05 -11.26 -20.32
C ALA A 608 47.91 -10.97 -18.82
N GLY A 609 48.11 -9.71 -18.42
CA GLY A 609 47.89 -9.25 -17.04
C GLY A 609 46.42 -9.39 -16.61
N ARG A 610 45.47 -9.07 -17.50
CA ARG A 610 44.03 -9.24 -17.22
C ARG A 610 43.67 -10.70 -16.99
N ARG A 611 44.13 -11.62 -17.83
CA ARG A 611 43.90 -13.06 -17.67
C ARG A 611 44.47 -13.59 -16.36
N ALA A 612 45.68 -13.18 -15.99
CA ALA A 612 46.28 -13.59 -14.70
C ALA A 612 45.46 -13.13 -13.48
N ALA A 613 44.78 -11.98 -13.56
CA ALA A 613 43.87 -11.53 -12.51
C ALA A 613 42.53 -12.29 -12.54
N LEU A 614 41.98 -12.54 -13.73
CA LEU A 614 40.76 -13.30 -13.95
C LEU A 614 40.88 -14.76 -13.48
N ASP A 615 42.04 -15.39 -13.65
CA ASP A 615 42.32 -16.76 -13.16
C ASP A 615 42.18 -16.88 -11.64
N LYS A 616 42.40 -15.78 -10.89
CA LYS A 616 42.19 -15.74 -9.44
C LYS A 616 40.71 -15.62 -9.07
N LEU A 617 39.90 -14.97 -9.92
CA LEU A 617 38.47 -14.78 -9.72
C LEU A 617 37.67 -16.03 -10.11
N LEU A 618 38.13 -16.80 -11.09
CA LEU A 618 37.46 -18.01 -11.58
C LEU A 618 37.06 -19.00 -10.46
N PRO A 619 37.95 -19.46 -9.55
CA PRO A 619 37.57 -20.44 -8.54
C PRO A 619 36.53 -19.91 -7.55
N GLU A 620 36.59 -18.63 -7.22
CA GLU A 620 35.65 -17.95 -6.32
C GLU A 620 34.26 -17.87 -6.95
N GLN A 621 34.17 -17.35 -8.18
CA GLN A 621 32.90 -17.22 -8.88
C GLN A 621 32.26 -18.59 -9.19
N ARG A 622 33.08 -19.60 -9.52
CA ARG A 622 32.62 -20.97 -9.70
C ARG A 622 32.04 -21.55 -8.41
N ALA A 623 32.61 -21.24 -7.25
CA ALA A 623 32.10 -21.71 -5.96
C ALA A 623 30.71 -21.11 -5.68
N ASP A 624 30.53 -19.80 -5.90
CA ASP A 624 29.23 -19.15 -5.73
C ASP A 624 28.15 -19.77 -6.63
N PHE A 625 28.46 -19.94 -7.92
CA PHE A 625 27.52 -20.56 -8.86
C PHE A 625 27.21 -22.01 -8.49
N THR A 626 28.18 -22.75 -7.96
CA THR A 626 27.95 -24.13 -7.49
C THR A 626 26.90 -24.14 -6.38
N GLU A 627 27.01 -23.26 -5.37
CA GLU A 627 26.03 -23.19 -4.29
C GLU A 627 24.65 -22.74 -4.79
N ILE A 628 24.60 -21.72 -5.66
CA ILE A 628 23.35 -21.24 -6.28
C ILE A 628 22.67 -22.37 -7.07
N PHE A 629 23.43 -23.11 -7.88
CA PHE A 629 22.91 -24.21 -8.67
C PHE A 629 22.45 -25.39 -7.82
N GLU A 630 23.14 -25.71 -6.72
CA GLU A 630 22.70 -26.73 -5.76
C GLU A 630 21.36 -26.35 -5.10
N ILE A 631 21.16 -25.05 -4.81
CA ILE A 631 19.91 -24.55 -4.25
C ILE A 631 18.79 -24.53 -5.28
N MET A 632 19.10 -24.34 -6.56
CA MET A 632 18.13 -24.17 -7.65
C MET A 632 18.01 -25.38 -8.58
N VAL A 633 18.46 -26.56 -8.14
CA VAL A 633 18.34 -27.83 -8.89
C VAL A 633 16.92 -28.00 -9.43
N GLY A 634 16.82 -28.31 -10.73
CA GLY A 634 15.56 -28.48 -11.47
C GLY A 634 14.89 -27.19 -11.94
N LEU A 635 15.45 -26.01 -11.64
CA LEU A 635 14.88 -24.71 -12.01
C LEU A 635 15.85 -23.91 -12.92
N PRO A 636 15.36 -23.03 -13.79
CA PRO A 636 16.22 -22.21 -14.66
C PRO A 636 16.87 -21.06 -13.88
N VAL A 637 18.14 -20.80 -14.15
CA VAL A 637 18.93 -19.74 -13.49
C VAL A 637 19.52 -18.81 -14.54
N THR A 638 18.99 -17.58 -14.60
CA THR A 638 19.47 -16.52 -15.49
C THR A 638 20.57 -15.71 -14.84
N ILE A 639 21.76 -15.76 -15.41
CA ILE A 639 22.97 -15.09 -14.92
C ILE A 639 23.30 -13.95 -15.87
N ARG A 640 23.34 -12.74 -15.33
CA ARG A 640 23.75 -11.55 -16.09
C ARG A 640 25.26 -11.39 -15.98
N LEU A 641 25.92 -11.32 -17.12
CA LEU A 641 27.36 -11.02 -17.19
C LEU A 641 27.65 -9.59 -16.69
N LEU A 642 28.92 -9.31 -16.43
CA LEU A 642 29.38 -8.06 -15.82
C LEU A 642 28.83 -6.83 -16.58
N ASP A 643 28.12 -5.96 -15.85
CA ASP A 643 27.42 -4.79 -16.36
C ASP A 643 28.00 -3.41 -15.99
N PRO A 644 28.44 -3.10 -14.75
CA PRO A 644 28.87 -1.76 -14.38
C PRO A 644 30.19 -1.37 -15.05
N PRO A 645 30.43 -0.06 -15.23
CA PRO A 645 31.69 0.45 -15.72
C PRO A 645 32.81 0.18 -14.72
N LEU A 646 34.04 0.04 -15.24
CA LEU A 646 35.19 -0.36 -14.41
C LEU A 646 35.54 0.65 -13.30
N HIS A 647 35.19 1.94 -13.45
CA HIS A 647 35.49 2.94 -12.44
C HIS A 647 34.71 2.77 -11.14
N GLU A 648 33.57 2.06 -11.14
CA GLU A 648 32.81 1.76 -9.92
C GLU A 648 33.57 0.83 -8.96
N PHE A 649 34.59 0.10 -9.45
CA PHE A 649 35.44 -0.76 -8.62
C PHE A 649 36.72 -0.06 -8.15
N LEU A 650 36.96 1.18 -8.60
CA LEU A 650 38.13 1.96 -8.24
C LEU A 650 37.83 2.90 -7.07
N PRO A 651 38.85 3.25 -6.26
CA PRO A 651 38.69 4.20 -5.16
C PRO A 651 38.24 5.58 -5.63
N HIS A 652 37.55 6.30 -4.76
CA HIS A 652 37.12 7.67 -5.01
C HIS A 652 37.80 8.67 -4.05
N GLU A 653 38.12 8.25 -2.82
CA GLU A 653 38.78 9.11 -1.85
C GLU A 653 40.29 8.94 -1.84
N GLU A 654 41.03 10.02 -1.57
CA GLU A 654 42.48 10.03 -1.62
C GLU A 654 43.15 9.06 -0.64
N ALA A 655 42.51 8.83 0.52
CA ALA A 655 42.97 7.85 1.51
C ALA A 655 42.84 6.40 1.00
N GLU A 656 41.77 6.08 0.27
CA GLU A 656 41.54 4.75 -0.30
C GLU A 656 42.54 4.43 -1.42
N PHE A 657 42.98 5.45 -2.19
CA PHE A 657 44.02 5.27 -3.20
C PHE A 657 45.33 4.75 -2.59
N GLU A 658 45.73 5.23 -1.42
CA GLU A 658 46.94 4.76 -0.72
C GLU A 658 46.79 3.32 -0.21
N GLU A 659 45.62 2.98 0.32
CA GLU A 659 45.31 1.63 0.80
C GLU A 659 45.33 0.61 -0.35
N VAL A 660 44.67 0.92 -1.47
CA VAL A 660 44.61 0.04 -2.64
C VAL A 660 45.97 -0.11 -3.29
N ALA A 661 46.74 0.97 -3.42
CA ALA A 661 48.11 0.90 -3.91
C ALA A 661 48.98 -0.04 -3.06
N SER A 662 48.86 0.07 -1.73
CA SER A 662 49.60 -0.78 -0.78
C SER A 662 49.17 -2.25 -0.89
N ALA A 663 47.87 -2.53 -0.99
CA ALA A 663 47.33 -3.88 -1.08
C ALA A 663 47.62 -4.58 -2.42
N THR A 664 47.65 -3.82 -3.52
CA THR A 664 47.88 -4.34 -4.87
C THR A 664 49.34 -4.33 -5.29
N GLY A 665 50.21 -3.63 -4.56
CA GLY A 665 51.63 -3.44 -4.90
C GLY A 665 51.83 -2.50 -6.09
N ILE A 666 50.86 -1.64 -6.39
CA ILE A 666 50.85 -0.72 -7.51
C ILE A 666 51.12 0.69 -7.01
N ASP A 667 51.83 1.49 -7.80
CA ASP A 667 52.11 2.89 -7.48
C ASP A 667 50.81 3.74 -7.41
N VAL A 668 50.67 4.56 -6.36
CA VAL A 668 49.47 5.39 -6.11
C VAL A 668 49.18 6.34 -7.27
N GLU A 669 50.20 6.95 -7.85
CA GLU A 669 50.02 7.89 -8.97
C GLU A 669 49.57 7.16 -10.24
N LYS A 670 50.06 5.94 -10.47
CA LYS A 670 49.56 5.07 -11.54
C LYS A 670 48.09 4.70 -11.34
N LEU A 671 47.68 4.39 -10.12
CA LEU A 671 46.28 4.09 -9.76
C LEU A 671 45.38 5.32 -9.98
N LYS A 672 45.79 6.50 -9.51
CA LYS A 672 45.07 7.77 -9.72
C LYS A 672 44.92 8.11 -11.20
N ARG A 673 46.00 7.97 -11.98
CA ARG A 673 45.96 8.19 -13.43
C ARG A 673 44.95 7.25 -14.10
N ARG A 674 44.94 5.98 -13.73
CA ARG A 674 44.03 5.00 -14.31
C ARG A 674 42.58 5.25 -13.93
N ALA A 675 42.31 5.65 -12.68
CA ALA A 675 40.98 6.06 -12.25
C ALA A 675 40.48 7.29 -13.02
N ALA A 676 41.36 8.28 -13.24
CA ALA A 676 41.03 9.45 -14.06
C ALA A 676 40.80 9.11 -15.54
N GLU A 677 41.53 8.14 -16.11
CA GLU A 677 41.32 7.65 -17.48
C GLU A 677 39.98 6.92 -17.65
N LEU A 678 39.53 6.20 -16.62
CA LEU A 678 38.29 5.43 -16.62
C LEU A 678 37.08 6.24 -16.15
N HIS A 679 37.30 7.48 -15.71
CA HIS A 679 36.23 8.38 -15.29
C HIS A 679 35.34 8.76 -16.48
N GLU A 680 34.03 8.67 -16.27
CA GLU A 680 33.03 9.01 -17.28
C GLU A 680 32.07 10.07 -16.76
N PHE A 681 31.66 11.00 -17.63
CA PHE A 681 30.70 12.04 -17.28
C PHE A 681 29.30 11.49 -16.98
N ASN A 682 28.89 10.43 -17.68
CA ASN A 682 27.60 9.78 -17.51
C ASN A 682 27.78 8.25 -17.47
N PRO A 683 28.22 7.69 -16.33
CA PRO A 683 28.53 6.26 -16.17
C PRO A 683 27.42 5.31 -16.66
N MET A 684 26.16 5.69 -16.47
CA MET A 684 24.97 4.96 -16.93
C MET A 684 25.02 4.62 -18.43
N LEU A 685 25.57 5.50 -19.27
CA LEU A 685 25.61 5.34 -20.73
C LEU A 685 27.01 5.03 -21.27
N GLY A 686 27.96 4.74 -20.39
CA GLY A 686 29.38 4.66 -20.70
C GLY A 686 29.87 3.29 -21.19
N HIS A 687 31.15 3.02 -20.90
CA HIS A 687 31.88 1.81 -21.27
C HIS A 687 31.61 0.67 -20.30
N ARG A 688 30.42 0.08 -20.45
CA ARG A 688 29.87 -0.91 -19.55
C ARG A 688 29.12 -2.02 -20.32
N GLY A 689 28.62 -3.04 -19.62
CA GLY A 689 27.84 -4.14 -20.21
C GLY A 689 28.52 -4.81 -21.40
N CYS A 690 27.75 -5.13 -22.46
CA CYS A 690 28.32 -5.80 -23.64
C CYS A 690 29.46 -5.02 -24.31
N ARG A 691 29.53 -3.70 -24.15
CA ARG A 691 30.61 -2.87 -24.73
C ARG A 691 31.94 -3.19 -24.07
N LEU A 692 31.92 -3.46 -22.77
CA LEU A 692 33.08 -3.92 -22.01
C LEU A 692 33.50 -5.33 -22.45
N GLY A 693 32.53 -6.23 -22.63
CA GLY A 693 32.78 -7.58 -23.16
C GLY A 693 33.32 -7.58 -24.59
N VAL A 694 32.96 -6.60 -25.43
CA VAL A 694 33.52 -6.44 -26.79
C VAL A 694 34.99 -5.99 -26.74
N THR A 695 35.35 -5.07 -25.84
CA THR A 695 36.74 -4.60 -25.72
C THR A 695 37.64 -5.55 -24.96
N TYR A 696 37.09 -6.29 -23.99
CA TYR A 696 37.80 -7.20 -23.10
C TYR A 696 37.07 -8.55 -23.02
N PRO A 697 37.04 -9.33 -24.11
CA PRO A 697 36.27 -10.59 -24.19
C PRO A 697 36.70 -11.63 -23.16
N GLU A 698 37.94 -11.58 -22.68
CA GLU A 698 38.47 -12.45 -21.63
C GLU A 698 37.67 -12.37 -20.31
N ILE A 699 37.00 -11.25 -20.02
CA ILE A 699 36.14 -11.11 -18.83
C ILE A 699 34.93 -12.04 -18.96
N TYR A 700 34.22 -11.99 -20.10
CA TYR A 700 33.05 -12.81 -20.35
C TYR A 700 33.42 -14.28 -20.59
N GLU A 701 34.60 -14.55 -21.13
CA GLU A 701 35.16 -15.91 -21.23
C GLU A 701 35.32 -16.54 -19.84
N MET A 702 35.90 -15.81 -18.88
CA MET A 702 36.06 -16.28 -17.50
C MET A 702 34.71 -16.53 -16.83
N GLN A 703 33.77 -15.59 -16.93
CA GLN A 703 32.44 -15.74 -16.33
C GLN A 703 31.67 -16.92 -16.94
N ALA A 704 31.68 -17.06 -18.27
CA ALA A 704 31.05 -18.20 -18.95
C ALA A 704 31.68 -19.52 -18.49
N ARG A 705 33.01 -19.58 -18.38
CA ARG A 705 33.72 -20.77 -17.88
C ARG A 705 33.31 -21.11 -16.44
N ALA A 706 33.25 -20.13 -15.54
CA ALA A 706 32.80 -20.31 -14.16
C ALA A 706 31.38 -20.90 -14.08
N ILE A 707 30.46 -20.37 -14.91
CA ILE A 707 29.07 -20.83 -15.01
C ILE A 707 29.01 -22.30 -15.44
N PHE A 708 29.67 -22.65 -16.55
CA PHE A 708 29.57 -24.01 -17.09
C PHE A 708 30.32 -25.04 -16.25
N GLU A 709 31.47 -24.70 -15.67
CA GLU A 709 32.18 -25.59 -14.75
C GLU A 709 31.33 -25.90 -13.50
N ALA A 710 30.68 -24.88 -12.92
CA ALA A 710 29.78 -25.07 -11.78
C ALA A 710 28.56 -25.90 -12.17
N ALA A 711 27.92 -25.62 -13.30
CA ALA A 711 26.74 -26.35 -13.77
C ALA A 711 27.05 -27.84 -14.00
N VAL A 712 28.20 -28.15 -14.63
CA VAL A 712 28.64 -29.54 -14.84
C VAL A 712 28.96 -30.22 -13.51
N ALA A 713 29.62 -29.53 -12.58
CA ALA A 713 29.91 -30.08 -11.25
C ALA A 713 28.65 -30.46 -10.49
N VAL A 714 27.62 -29.60 -10.49
CA VAL A 714 26.33 -29.86 -9.83
C VAL A 714 25.56 -30.97 -10.53
N ALA A 715 25.52 -30.97 -11.87
CA ALA A 715 24.86 -32.02 -12.64
C ALA A 715 25.46 -33.40 -12.36
N ASN A 716 26.80 -33.50 -12.33
CA ASN A 716 27.50 -34.74 -12.01
C ASN A 716 27.30 -35.20 -10.55
N LYS A 717 27.14 -34.25 -9.62
CA LYS A 717 26.92 -34.54 -8.19
C LYS A 717 25.49 -34.98 -7.88
N THR A 718 24.50 -34.35 -8.50
CA THR A 718 23.07 -34.49 -8.12
C THR A 718 22.28 -35.38 -9.07
N GLY A 719 22.76 -35.59 -10.31
CA GLY A 719 22.03 -36.31 -11.35
C GLY A 719 20.92 -35.50 -12.04
N GLU A 720 20.65 -34.28 -11.57
CA GLU A 720 19.71 -33.34 -12.18
C GLU A 720 20.45 -32.07 -12.61
N ALA A 721 20.29 -31.69 -13.87
CA ALA A 721 20.92 -30.48 -14.39
C ALA A 721 20.07 -29.24 -14.07
N VAL A 722 20.73 -28.18 -13.62
CA VAL A 722 20.18 -26.82 -13.72
C VAL A 722 20.20 -26.41 -15.20
N ILE A 723 19.26 -25.56 -15.62
CA ILE A 723 19.28 -24.96 -16.97
C ILE A 723 19.93 -23.57 -16.85
N PRO A 724 21.22 -23.41 -17.25
CA PRO A 724 21.90 -22.12 -17.19
C PRO A 724 21.39 -21.24 -18.33
N GLU A 725 21.00 -20.02 -18.01
CA GLU A 725 20.60 -19.00 -18.98
C GLU A 725 21.60 -17.84 -18.88
N VAL A 726 22.47 -17.67 -19.87
CA VAL A 726 23.49 -16.60 -19.87
C VAL A 726 22.92 -15.37 -20.55
N MET A 727 22.85 -14.26 -19.82
CA MET A 727 22.26 -13.00 -20.26
C MET A 727 23.32 -11.93 -20.47
N VAL A 728 23.33 -11.38 -21.68
CA VAL A 728 24.21 -10.26 -22.06
C VAL A 728 23.52 -8.91 -21.76
N PRO A 729 24.11 -8.03 -20.94
CA PRO A 729 23.55 -6.70 -20.64
C PRO A 729 23.88 -5.66 -21.72
N LEU A 730 23.09 -4.60 -21.76
CA LEU A 730 23.25 -3.34 -22.51
C LEU A 730 23.39 -3.48 -24.03
N VAL A 731 22.85 -4.55 -24.60
CA VAL A 731 22.86 -4.78 -26.05
C VAL A 731 21.97 -3.77 -26.75
N ALA A 732 22.50 -3.13 -27.79
CA ALA A 732 21.73 -2.21 -28.65
C ALA A 732 21.50 -2.79 -30.05
N THR A 733 22.35 -3.71 -30.50
CA THR A 733 22.40 -4.25 -31.85
C THR A 733 22.55 -5.77 -31.86
N ARG A 734 22.05 -6.43 -32.92
CA ARG A 734 22.25 -7.87 -33.14
C ARG A 734 23.73 -8.27 -33.10
N ARG A 735 24.62 -7.46 -33.70
CA ARG A 735 26.03 -7.79 -33.86
C ARG A 735 26.77 -7.82 -32.51
N GLU A 736 26.42 -6.93 -31.58
CA GLU A 736 26.96 -6.97 -30.21
C GLU A 736 26.61 -8.30 -29.53
N LEU A 737 25.34 -8.72 -29.60
CA LEU A 737 24.91 -10.00 -29.02
C LEU A 737 25.59 -11.20 -29.69
N GLU A 738 25.72 -11.18 -31.02
CA GLU A 738 26.38 -12.26 -31.77
C GLU A 738 27.85 -12.45 -31.37
N LEU A 739 28.59 -11.35 -31.18
CA LEU A 739 29.98 -11.40 -30.72
C LEU A 739 30.07 -11.99 -29.31
N MET A 740 29.19 -11.57 -28.39
CA MET A 740 29.18 -12.08 -27.01
C MET A 740 28.75 -13.54 -26.94
N LYS A 741 27.74 -13.94 -27.72
CA LYS A 741 27.32 -15.34 -27.84
C LYS A 741 28.47 -16.22 -28.34
N ALA A 742 29.24 -15.78 -29.32
CA ALA A 742 30.38 -16.55 -29.81
C ALA A 742 31.45 -16.80 -28.72
N VAL A 743 31.68 -15.83 -27.82
CA VAL A 743 32.58 -15.99 -26.67
C VAL A 743 32.02 -17.02 -25.68
N ILE A 744 30.74 -16.91 -25.34
CA ILE A 744 30.04 -17.80 -24.40
C ILE A 744 30.02 -19.24 -24.93
N ASP A 745 29.59 -19.43 -26.18
CA ASP A 745 29.47 -20.75 -26.81
C ASP A 745 30.83 -21.45 -26.91
N LYS A 746 31.91 -20.68 -27.17
CA LYS A 746 33.28 -21.21 -27.19
C LYS A 746 33.73 -21.68 -25.81
N ALA A 747 33.45 -20.92 -24.76
CA ALA A 747 33.76 -21.31 -23.38
C ALA A 747 32.97 -22.55 -22.95
N ALA A 748 31.68 -22.61 -23.28
CA ALA A 748 30.82 -23.79 -23.04
C ALA A 748 31.40 -25.05 -23.70
N ALA A 749 31.73 -24.96 -25.00
CA ALA A 749 32.28 -26.08 -25.76
C ALA A 749 33.61 -26.57 -25.19
N ALA A 750 34.48 -25.66 -24.73
CA ALA A 750 35.73 -26.02 -24.06
C ALA A 750 35.48 -26.80 -22.76
N VAL A 751 34.61 -26.28 -21.88
CA VAL A 751 34.26 -26.96 -20.61
C VAL A 751 33.64 -28.32 -20.86
N PHE A 752 32.72 -28.44 -21.83
CA PHE A 752 32.08 -29.72 -22.15
C PHE A 752 33.08 -30.75 -22.69
N ALA A 753 34.04 -30.32 -23.50
CA ALA A 753 35.11 -31.20 -23.99
C ALA A 753 36.06 -31.64 -22.86
N GLU A 754 36.41 -30.72 -21.95
CA GLU A 754 37.31 -30.99 -20.83
C GLU A 754 36.68 -31.91 -19.77
N THR A 755 35.36 -31.79 -19.54
CA THR A 755 34.63 -32.53 -18.50
C THR A 755 33.92 -33.77 -19.01
N GLY A 756 33.76 -33.92 -20.33
CA GLY A 756 33.02 -35.01 -20.96
C GLY A 756 31.50 -34.98 -20.71
N THR A 757 30.97 -33.86 -20.21
CA THR A 757 29.54 -33.67 -19.92
C THR A 757 29.00 -32.54 -20.78
N THR A 758 27.85 -32.74 -21.43
CA THR A 758 27.16 -31.69 -22.21
C THR A 758 25.86 -31.32 -21.51
N LEU A 759 25.60 -30.02 -21.40
CA LEU A 759 24.39 -29.47 -20.80
C LEU A 759 23.67 -28.58 -21.79
N ASP A 760 22.34 -28.56 -21.71
CA ASP A 760 21.53 -27.56 -22.41
C ASP A 760 21.65 -26.21 -21.69
N TYR A 761 21.83 -25.14 -22.47
CA TYR A 761 21.88 -23.77 -21.98
C TYR A 761 21.28 -22.82 -23.00
N LEU A 762 20.90 -21.62 -22.57
CA LEU A 762 20.39 -20.57 -23.44
C LEU A 762 21.28 -19.34 -23.37
N VAL A 763 21.50 -18.67 -24.50
CA VAL A 763 22.09 -17.33 -24.55
C VAL A 763 21.05 -16.31 -24.97
N GLY A 764 20.81 -15.33 -24.11
CA GLY A 764 19.84 -14.27 -24.35
C GLY A 764 20.40 -12.90 -24.03
N THR A 765 19.52 -11.91 -24.02
CA THR A 765 19.92 -10.53 -23.79
C THR A 765 18.93 -9.81 -22.91
N MET A 766 19.45 -8.82 -22.20
CA MET A 766 18.60 -7.81 -21.60
C MET A 766 18.09 -6.85 -22.70
N ILE A 767 16.80 -6.52 -22.67
CA ILE A 767 16.19 -5.47 -23.49
C ILE A 767 15.97 -4.28 -22.58
N GLU A 768 16.96 -3.38 -22.58
CA GLU A 768 17.02 -2.24 -21.65
C GLU A 768 17.42 -0.93 -22.34
N LEU A 769 17.58 -0.96 -23.66
CA LEU A 769 17.78 0.21 -24.49
C LEU A 769 16.63 0.35 -25.50
N PRO A 770 16.11 1.56 -25.76
CA PRO A 770 15.04 1.78 -26.74
C PRO A 770 15.40 1.22 -28.13
N ARG A 771 16.67 1.33 -28.53
CA ARG A 771 17.14 0.74 -29.81
C ARG A 771 16.97 -0.79 -29.83
N ALA A 772 17.24 -1.46 -28.72
CA ALA A 772 17.09 -2.91 -28.62
C ALA A 772 15.62 -3.31 -28.77
N ALA A 773 14.70 -2.57 -28.13
CA ALA A 773 13.28 -2.76 -28.29
C ALA A 773 12.82 -2.57 -29.75
N LEU A 774 13.24 -1.45 -30.37
CA LEU A 774 12.93 -1.14 -31.76
C LEU A 774 13.55 -2.14 -32.75
N ARG A 775 14.67 -2.78 -32.45
CA ARG A 775 15.31 -3.78 -33.32
C ARG A 775 15.22 -5.21 -32.79
N ALA A 776 14.27 -5.48 -31.91
CA ALA A 776 14.14 -6.77 -31.22
C ALA A 776 13.99 -7.95 -32.19
N GLY A 777 13.36 -7.76 -33.34
CA GLY A 777 13.25 -8.79 -34.38
C GLY A 777 14.61 -9.26 -34.91
N GLU A 778 15.59 -8.37 -35.09
CA GLU A 778 16.94 -8.75 -35.53
C GLU A 778 17.74 -9.40 -34.40
N ILE A 779 17.54 -8.92 -33.17
CA ILE A 779 18.23 -9.44 -31.99
C ILE A 779 17.75 -10.88 -31.70
N ALA A 780 16.46 -11.17 -31.90
CA ALA A 780 15.83 -12.48 -31.69
C ALA A 780 16.32 -13.58 -32.67
N GLU A 781 16.98 -13.21 -33.77
CA GLU A 781 17.64 -14.19 -34.64
C GLU A 781 18.75 -14.94 -33.88
N VAL A 782 19.44 -14.23 -32.97
CA VAL A 782 20.58 -14.75 -32.21
C VAL A 782 20.18 -15.06 -30.76
N GLY A 783 19.44 -14.15 -30.12
CA GLY A 783 19.02 -14.29 -28.73
C GLY A 783 17.87 -15.28 -28.56
N GLU A 784 17.99 -16.15 -27.57
CA GLU A 784 17.01 -17.22 -27.30
C GLU A 784 15.95 -16.83 -26.28
N PHE A 785 16.22 -15.78 -25.51
CA PHE A 785 15.28 -15.15 -24.58
C PHE A 785 15.57 -13.64 -24.46
N PHE A 786 14.55 -12.89 -24.06
CA PHE A 786 14.67 -11.50 -23.63
C PHE A 786 14.28 -11.35 -22.16
N SER A 787 15.09 -10.60 -21.42
CA SER A 787 14.71 -10.07 -20.12
C SER A 787 14.61 -8.56 -20.20
N PHE A 788 13.45 -7.97 -19.92
CA PHE A 788 13.28 -6.53 -19.91
C PHE A 788 13.92 -5.94 -18.66
N GLY A 789 15.04 -5.23 -18.85
CA GLY A 789 15.70 -4.44 -17.80
C GLY A 789 15.02 -3.10 -17.68
N THR A 790 13.83 -3.10 -17.07
CA THR A 790 12.93 -1.94 -17.11
C THR A 790 13.43 -0.72 -16.34
N ASN A 791 14.34 -0.90 -15.38
CA ASN A 791 14.99 0.23 -14.71
C ASN A 791 15.74 1.10 -15.74
N ASP A 792 16.71 0.50 -16.45
CA ASP A 792 17.51 1.17 -17.48
C ASP A 792 16.67 1.56 -18.71
N LEU A 793 15.67 0.75 -19.08
CA LEU A 793 14.76 1.09 -20.17
C LEU A 793 13.95 2.35 -19.85
N THR A 794 13.44 2.48 -18.62
CA THR A 794 12.75 3.70 -18.16
C THR A 794 13.71 4.89 -18.16
N GLN A 795 14.93 4.73 -17.65
CA GLN A 795 15.93 5.81 -17.62
C GLN A 795 16.21 6.36 -19.02
N THR A 796 16.41 5.47 -19.98
CA THR A 796 16.78 5.82 -21.36
C THR A 796 15.60 6.25 -22.23
N ALA A 797 14.40 5.72 -21.99
CA ALA A 797 13.19 6.14 -22.70
C ALA A 797 12.73 7.54 -22.26
N LEU A 798 12.77 7.82 -20.96
CA LEU A 798 12.35 9.12 -20.41
C LEU A 798 13.48 10.17 -20.43
N GLY A 799 14.73 9.74 -20.60
CA GLY A 799 15.90 10.63 -20.50
C GLY A 799 16.12 11.11 -19.06
N VAL A 800 15.88 10.23 -18.09
CA VAL A 800 15.93 10.54 -16.65
C VAL A 800 16.94 9.62 -15.97
N SER A 801 17.95 10.21 -15.31
CA SER A 801 18.81 9.48 -14.36
C SER A 801 18.01 9.17 -13.11
N ARG A 802 17.97 7.89 -12.71
CA ARG A 802 17.24 7.45 -11.51
C ARG A 802 17.79 8.11 -10.25
N ASP A 803 19.11 8.24 -10.15
CA ASP A 803 19.78 8.80 -8.97
C ASP A 803 19.52 10.32 -8.82
N ASP A 804 19.26 11.02 -9.93
CA ASP A 804 18.96 12.45 -9.93
C ASP A 804 17.45 12.77 -9.91
N ALA A 805 16.61 11.79 -10.25
CA ALA A 805 15.17 11.97 -10.45
C ALA A 805 14.45 12.49 -9.20
N ALA A 806 14.92 12.11 -8.01
CA ALA A 806 14.33 12.51 -6.73
C ALA A 806 14.18 14.03 -6.56
N ARG A 807 15.00 14.83 -7.25
CA ARG A 807 14.97 16.30 -7.19
C ARG A 807 13.71 16.92 -7.80
N PHE A 808 13.04 16.24 -8.74
CA PHE A 808 11.90 16.81 -9.46
C PHE A 808 10.70 15.86 -9.60
N LEU A 809 10.90 14.54 -9.49
CA LEU A 809 9.88 13.55 -9.80
C LEU A 809 8.67 13.64 -8.86
N GLY A 810 8.89 13.96 -7.58
CA GLY A 810 7.80 14.26 -6.65
C GLY A 810 6.91 15.41 -7.13
N ALA A 811 7.51 16.50 -7.60
CA ALA A 811 6.75 17.64 -8.15
C ALA A 811 6.03 17.28 -9.46
N TYR A 812 6.53 16.32 -10.25
CA TYR A 812 5.87 15.83 -11.46
C TYR A 812 4.61 15.03 -11.12
N VAL A 813 4.70 14.14 -10.12
CA VAL A 813 3.55 13.38 -9.61
C VAL A 813 2.54 14.33 -8.97
N GLU A 814 2.97 15.30 -8.15
CA GLU A 814 2.09 16.29 -7.52
C GLU A 814 1.31 17.15 -8.53
N LYS A 815 1.91 17.41 -9.70
CA LYS A 815 1.29 18.14 -10.81
C LYS A 815 0.51 17.24 -11.77
N GLY A 816 0.48 15.93 -11.54
CA GLY A 816 -0.24 14.97 -12.38
C GLY A 816 0.38 14.75 -13.76
N ILE A 817 1.68 15.03 -13.95
CA ILE A 817 2.39 14.70 -15.19
C ILE A 817 2.53 13.19 -15.33
N TYR A 818 2.91 12.54 -14.23
CA TYR A 818 2.84 11.09 -14.08
C TYR A 818 1.87 10.76 -12.95
N ALA A 819 1.08 9.69 -13.11
CA ALA A 819 0.21 9.22 -12.04
C ALA A 819 1.02 8.69 -10.85
N LYS A 820 2.11 7.98 -11.13
CA LYS A 820 3.04 7.40 -10.14
C LYS A 820 4.47 7.55 -10.61
N ASP A 821 5.40 7.33 -9.69
CA ASP A 821 6.83 7.25 -10.00
C ASP A 821 7.07 6.11 -11.04
N PRO A 822 7.59 6.41 -12.25
CA PRO A 822 7.81 5.44 -13.32
C PRO A 822 8.92 4.43 -13.03
N PHE A 823 9.67 4.56 -11.93
CA PHE A 823 10.64 3.57 -11.45
C PHE A 823 10.07 2.62 -10.40
N VAL A 824 8.85 2.89 -9.92
CA VAL A 824 8.11 2.04 -8.97
C VAL A 824 7.03 1.25 -9.69
N SER A 825 6.25 1.93 -10.53
CA SER A 825 5.21 1.33 -11.38
C SER A 825 5.56 1.65 -12.83
N LEU A 826 5.46 0.64 -13.70
CA LEU A 826 5.80 0.78 -15.11
C LEU A 826 5.00 1.90 -15.77
N ASP A 827 5.68 2.79 -16.49
CA ASP A 827 5.06 3.71 -17.44
C ASP A 827 4.50 2.91 -18.63
N VAL A 828 3.21 2.61 -18.59
CA VAL A 828 2.55 1.79 -19.62
C VAL A 828 2.48 2.51 -20.97
N GLU A 829 2.33 3.84 -20.97
CA GLU A 829 2.10 4.60 -22.20
C GLU A 829 3.38 4.81 -23.02
N GLY A 830 4.53 4.98 -22.37
CA GLY A 830 5.83 5.13 -23.04
C GLY A 830 6.68 3.87 -22.99
N VAL A 831 7.15 3.50 -21.79
CA VAL A 831 8.04 2.33 -21.62
C VAL A 831 7.32 1.01 -21.97
N GLY A 832 6.04 0.90 -21.65
CA GLY A 832 5.19 -0.24 -22.01
C GLY A 832 5.09 -0.45 -23.52
N GLU A 833 4.97 0.61 -24.31
CA GLU A 833 4.94 0.51 -25.78
C GLU A 833 6.24 -0.09 -26.33
N LEU A 834 7.40 0.28 -25.76
CA LEU A 834 8.69 -0.34 -26.14
C LEU A 834 8.71 -1.84 -25.82
N ILE A 835 8.15 -2.26 -24.69
CA ILE A 835 8.05 -3.68 -24.32
C ILE A 835 7.13 -4.44 -25.29
N GLU A 836 5.97 -3.87 -25.62
CA GLU A 836 5.03 -4.45 -26.60
C GLU A 836 5.69 -4.63 -27.98
N ILE A 837 6.38 -3.60 -28.48
CA ILE A 837 7.12 -3.64 -29.74
C ILE A 837 8.18 -4.75 -29.72
N ALA A 838 8.95 -4.85 -28.64
CA ALA A 838 9.97 -5.88 -28.51
C ALA A 838 9.38 -7.29 -28.46
N ALA A 839 8.30 -7.48 -27.71
CA ALA A 839 7.62 -8.76 -27.58
C ALA A 839 7.04 -9.22 -28.92
N GLU A 840 6.36 -8.32 -29.64
CA GLU A 840 5.79 -8.59 -30.96
C GLU A 840 6.89 -8.95 -31.96
N ARG A 841 7.90 -8.08 -32.12
CA ARG A 841 8.97 -8.28 -33.11
C ARG A 841 9.84 -9.49 -32.79
N GLY A 842 10.14 -9.71 -31.51
CA GLY A 842 10.90 -10.88 -31.06
C GLY A 842 10.18 -12.19 -31.41
N ARG A 843 8.87 -12.27 -31.11
CA ARG A 843 8.04 -13.44 -31.42
C ARG A 843 7.82 -13.63 -32.92
N ALA A 844 7.72 -12.55 -33.69
CA ALA A 844 7.62 -12.63 -35.15
C ALA A 844 8.86 -13.31 -35.78
N THR A 845 10.05 -13.07 -35.23
CA THR A 845 11.29 -13.74 -35.67
C THR A 845 11.43 -15.15 -35.07
N ARG A 846 11.14 -15.31 -33.77
CA ARG A 846 11.30 -16.56 -33.01
C ARG A 846 10.06 -16.80 -32.17
N ALA A 847 9.11 -17.57 -32.69
CA ALA A 847 7.79 -17.77 -32.05
C ALA A 847 7.87 -18.29 -30.60
N GLY A 848 8.87 -19.13 -30.30
CA GLY A 848 9.12 -19.67 -28.96
C GLY A 848 10.12 -18.88 -28.11
N ILE A 849 10.43 -17.62 -28.47
CA ILE A 849 11.34 -16.80 -27.66
C ILE A 849 10.74 -16.59 -26.26
N LYS A 850 11.52 -16.90 -25.24
CA LYS A 850 11.12 -16.69 -23.85
C LYS A 850 11.26 -15.21 -23.51
N LEU A 851 10.19 -14.59 -23.04
CA LEU A 851 10.14 -13.17 -22.65
C LEU A 851 9.88 -13.06 -21.16
N GLY A 852 10.72 -12.33 -20.44
CA GLY A 852 10.43 -11.97 -19.06
C GLY A 852 10.88 -10.58 -18.71
N ILE A 853 10.56 -10.14 -17.51
CA ILE A 853 10.93 -8.83 -16.95
C ILE A 853 11.68 -9.05 -15.65
N CYS A 854 12.70 -8.23 -15.41
CA CYS A 854 13.44 -8.19 -14.16
C CYS A 854 13.54 -6.74 -13.66
N GLY A 855 13.84 -6.57 -12.37
CA GLY A 855 13.88 -5.27 -11.71
C GLY A 855 12.68 -5.05 -10.77
N GLU A 856 12.47 -3.80 -10.37
CA GLU A 856 11.47 -3.43 -9.36
C GLU A 856 10.04 -3.70 -9.83
N HIS A 857 9.76 -3.38 -11.10
CA HIS A 857 8.45 -3.58 -11.74
C HIS A 857 8.00 -5.05 -11.77
N GLY A 858 8.95 -6.01 -11.69
CA GLY A 858 8.62 -7.44 -11.62
C GLY A 858 7.88 -7.85 -10.34
N GLY A 859 7.88 -6.99 -9.32
CA GLY A 859 7.14 -7.18 -8.07
C GLY A 859 6.01 -6.17 -7.83
N ASP A 860 5.70 -5.32 -8.80
CA ASP A 860 4.61 -4.34 -8.73
C ASP A 860 3.33 -4.90 -9.37
N PRO A 861 2.19 -4.98 -8.66
CA PRO A 861 0.97 -5.59 -9.19
C PRO A 861 0.44 -4.98 -10.50
N ALA A 862 0.52 -3.65 -10.67
CA ALA A 862 0.05 -2.98 -11.88
C ALA A 862 0.95 -3.34 -13.09
N SER A 863 2.25 -3.34 -12.88
CA SER A 863 3.25 -3.75 -13.87
C SER A 863 3.10 -5.24 -14.25
N ILE A 864 2.80 -6.12 -13.29
CA ILE A 864 2.54 -7.55 -13.55
C ILE A 864 1.27 -7.74 -14.38
N ALA A 865 0.21 -6.97 -14.09
CA ALA A 865 -1.01 -7.00 -14.89
C ALA A 865 -0.75 -6.61 -16.36
N PHE A 866 0.09 -5.59 -16.58
CA PHE A 866 0.57 -5.25 -17.92
C PHE A 866 1.36 -6.41 -18.56
N CYS A 867 2.28 -7.03 -17.82
CA CYS A 867 3.06 -8.17 -18.33
C CYS A 867 2.17 -9.37 -18.73
N GLU A 868 1.09 -9.63 -17.99
CA GLU A 868 0.11 -10.68 -18.32
C GLU A 868 -0.73 -10.34 -19.55
N LYS A 869 -1.07 -9.06 -19.74
CA LYS A 869 -1.79 -8.54 -20.91
C LYS A 869 -0.91 -8.65 -22.18
N THR A 870 0.34 -8.21 -22.10
CA THR A 870 1.33 -8.30 -23.19
C THR A 870 1.79 -9.75 -23.45
N GLY A 871 1.46 -10.65 -22.52
CA GLY A 871 1.69 -12.07 -22.65
C GLY A 871 3.15 -12.47 -22.47
N LEU A 872 3.90 -11.82 -21.57
CA LEU A 872 5.24 -12.28 -21.17
C LEU A 872 5.17 -13.68 -20.55
N ASP A 873 6.28 -14.42 -20.52
CA ASP A 873 6.34 -15.79 -20.00
C ASP A 873 6.60 -15.83 -18.48
N TYR A 874 7.34 -14.85 -17.96
CA TYR A 874 7.61 -14.73 -16.53
C TYR A 874 7.85 -13.29 -16.06
N VAL A 875 7.68 -13.07 -14.76
CA VAL A 875 8.18 -11.88 -14.05
C VAL A 875 9.21 -12.31 -13.02
N SER A 876 10.17 -11.44 -12.70
CA SER A 876 11.23 -11.71 -11.74
C SER A 876 11.35 -10.58 -10.72
N ALA A 877 11.06 -10.89 -9.45
CA ALA A 877 11.00 -9.94 -8.34
C ALA A 877 12.05 -10.27 -7.27
N SER A 878 12.30 -9.39 -6.30
CA SER A 878 13.13 -9.74 -5.13
C SER A 878 12.50 -10.90 -4.33
N PRO A 879 13.27 -11.65 -3.51
CA PRO A 879 12.77 -12.86 -2.83
C PRO A 879 11.48 -12.64 -2.05
N TYR A 880 11.41 -11.56 -1.26
CA TYR A 880 10.23 -11.22 -0.46
C TYR A 880 9.04 -10.70 -1.28
N ARG A 881 9.25 -10.30 -2.54
CA ARG A 881 8.16 -9.93 -3.45
C ARG A 881 7.63 -11.11 -4.25
N VAL A 882 8.22 -12.30 -4.15
CA VAL A 882 7.74 -13.50 -4.85
C VAL A 882 6.26 -13.80 -4.52
N PRO A 883 5.81 -13.81 -3.25
CA PRO A 883 4.39 -14.07 -2.95
C PRO A 883 3.45 -13.00 -3.50
N ILE A 884 3.87 -11.73 -3.44
CA ILE A 884 3.12 -10.60 -4.02
C ILE A 884 2.96 -10.80 -5.52
N ALA A 885 4.06 -11.15 -6.21
CA ALA A 885 4.05 -11.37 -7.64
C ALA A 885 3.20 -12.59 -8.04
N ARG A 886 3.22 -13.68 -7.26
CA ARG A 886 2.35 -14.85 -7.44
C ARG A 886 0.87 -14.47 -7.36
N LEU A 887 0.48 -13.74 -6.32
CA LEU A 887 -0.91 -13.30 -6.15
C LEU A 887 -1.33 -12.32 -7.25
N ALA A 888 -0.51 -11.31 -7.56
CA ALA A 888 -0.80 -10.33 -8.60
C ALA A 888 -0.93 -10.98 -10.00
N ALA A 889 -0.07 -11.95 -10.32
CA ALA A 889 -0.15 -12.69 -11.58
C ALA A 889 -1.44 -13.54 -11.67
N ALA A 890 -1.85 -14.15 -10.56
CA ALA A 890 -3.12 -14.88 -10.49
C ALA A 890 -4.33 -13.96 -10.71
N GLN A 891 -4.35 -12.81 -10.04
CA GLN A 891 -5.39 -11.81 -10.21
C GLN A 891 -5.45 -11.25 -11.63
N ALA A 892 -4.29 -10.94 -12.22
CA ALA A 892 -4.19 -10.48 -13.60
C ALA A 892 -4.70 -11.53 -14.61
N ALA A 893 -4.46 -12.82 -14.35
CA ALA A 893 -4.98 -13.91 -15.18
C ALA A 893 -6.51 -14.07 -15.05
N LEU A 894 -7.06 -13.83 -13.86
CA LEU A 894 -8.50 -13.89 -13.58
C LEU A 894 -9.29 -12.66 -14.07
N ALA A 895 -8.63 -11.52 -14.26
CA ALA A 895 -9.26 -10.29 -14.72
C ALA A 895 -9.51 -10.24 -16.26
N LYS A 896 -9.18 -11.33 -16.98
CA LYS A 896 -9.33 -11.44 -18.44
C LYS A 896 -10.75 -11.71 -18.91
#